data_AF-A0A1K0GJQ4-F1
#
_entry.id   AF-A0A1K0GJQ4-F1
#
_cell.length_a   1.000
_cell.length_b   1.000
_cell.length_c   1.000
_cell.angle_alpha   90.00
_cell.angle_beta   90.00
_cell.angle_gamma   90.00
#
_symmetry.space_group_name_H-M   'P 1'
#
loop_
_entity.id
_entity.type
_entity.pdbx_description
1 polymer ?
#
loop_
_entity_poly.entity_id
_entity_poly.type
_entity_poly.pdbx_seq_one_letter_code
_entity_poly.pdbx_strand_id
1 'polypeptide(L)'
;AAEAPAAEAPAAKAAEKPEPLEEKPVRPAPEPVEGQRRPLGEILVETGAAEATDVGSALQAQLEGDERKLGTILLEEGKTQPGAVNDALQAQAPKRSVADSAIRVDVDLLDTLMNMVGELVLARNQLVRGVMEIGDSGLVRSAQRLGMITSELQEGIMKTRMQPIEHIWSKLPRVIRDLSNSLGKKVELVMEGKETELDRSLLEAVKDPLTHLVRNAVDHGIEEADRRIAAGKNPQGTLTLRAYHEGGHVAVEVADDGAGMDVNRIAQKAVEKGLLRADQIPNMDKREIMAMVFQPGFSTAAKVTNVSGRGVGMDVVKTNIERIGGAVSVDSTLGQGTVWRLTIPLTLAIIQALTVDCGDQRYVVPQVAVLELVFIDGQSTKIEYASGAPVYRLRGKLLPLVRLDRALGLDPGGDQGVYIMVLQADGRRFGLVVDRVLNTEEVVVKALNTRFKDIGLYAGATILGDGKVGLILDASALARRSHLAVDAGRENLVGTSRAAGGAGTGERLLITAVGERRVAIPLDTVTRLEEFPRDRIEHAGSREVVQYRGQILPLVRLSHLLGAYSEMEEGDTVSVVVYSEGGRSVALVVDRIVDIAENSTTARRDAEEDGLVGTAVIQQRVTELLDVRRAILAADPNFYNEMSDSEMLVEA
;
A
#
# COMPACT_ATOMS: atom_id res chain seq x y z
N ALA A 1 -56.36 89.70 79.51
CA ALA A 1 -55.14 89.93 80.30
C ALA A 1 -54.84 88.65 81.04
N ALA A 2 -53.56 88.31 81.19
CA ALA A 2 -53.19 87.19 82.05
C ALA A 2 -53.91 85.90 81.57
N GLU A 3 -54.05 84.80 82.28
CA GLU A 3 -53.76 84.44 83.66
C GLU A 3 -54.05 82.94 83.70
N ALA A 4 -53.07 82.14 84.15
CA ALA A 4 -53.24 80.75 84.62
C ALA A 4 -53.93 79.78 83.61
N PRO A 5 -54.16 78.48 83.89
CA PRO A 5 -53.78 77.62 85.01
C PRO A 5 -53.25 76.23 84.52
N ALA A 6 -53.43 75.22 85.38
CA ALA A 6 -52.63 74.02 85.60
C ALA A 6 -53.11 72.71 84.91
N ALA A 7 -52.24 71.71 85.10
CA ALA A 7 -52.16 70.33 84.64
C ALA A 7 -53.24 69.34 85.15
N GLU A 8 -53.36 68.19 84.46
CA GLU A 8 -53.86 66.94 85.04
C GLU A 8 -53.37 65.68 84.29
N ALA A 9 -53.12 64.60 85.05
CA ALA A 9 -52.59 63.30 84.62
C ALA A 9 -53.66 62.36 84.05
N PRO A 10 -53.26 61.26 83.37
CA PRO A 10 -53.80 59.96 83.80
C PRO A 10 -52.85 58.74 83.66
N ALA A 11 -53.36 57.64 84.20
CA ALA A 11 -52.69 56.44 84.74
C ALA A 11 -52.53 55.24 83.78
N ALA A 12 -51.79 54.24 84.27
CA ALA A 12 -51.46 52.95 83.68
C ALA A 12 -52.66 52.02 83.38
N LYS A 13 -52.50 51.12 82.39
CA LYS A 13 -53.12 49.80 82.32
C LYS A 13 -52.29 48.80 81.50
N ALA A 14 -52.47 47.54 81.85
CA ALA A 14 -51.62 46.39 81.60
C ALA A 14 -51.73 45.73 80.20
N ALA A 15 -50.78 44.84 79.96
CA ALA A 15 -50.42 44.10 78.75
C ALA A 15 -51.53 43.54 77.84
N GLU A 16 -51.34 43.75 76.53
CA GLU A 16 -51.80 42.90 75.43
C GLU A 16 -50.62 42.71 74.45
N LYS A 17 -50.45 41.48 73.94
CA LYS A 17 -49.31 41.06 73.08
C LYS A 17 -49.27 41.86 71.76
N PRO A 18 -48.09 42.29 71.28
CA PRO A 18 -47.94 42.69 69.88
C PRO A 18 -47.92 41.46 68.98
N GLU A 19 -48.85 41.44 68.03
CA GLU A 19 -48.87 40.60 66.84
C GLU A 19 -47.57 40.76 66.02
N PRO A 20 -47.12 39.72 65.29
CA PRO A 20 -45.91 39.79 64.48
C PRO A 20 -46.16 40.72 63.28
N LEU A 21 -45.38 41.82 63.22
CA LEU A 21 -45.31 42.64 62.01
C LEU A 21 -44.50 41.88 60.95
N GLU A 22 -45.16 41.67 59.81
CA GLU A 22 -44.75 40.88 58.66
C GLU A 22 -43.28 41.10 58.23
N GLU A 23 -42.55 39.99 58.15
CA GLU A 23 -41.26 39.92 57.44
C GLU A 23 -41.48 40.35 55.98
N LYS A 24 -41.00 41.55 55.63
CA LYS A 24 -40.76 41.87 54.23
C LYS A 24 -39.71 40.88 53.72
N PRO A 25 -39.99 40.14 52.63
CA PRO A 25 -39.06 39.13 52.18
C PRO A 25 -37.73 39.78 51.82
N VAL A 26 -36.68 39.36 52.53
CA VAL A 26 -35.31 39.49 52.07
C VAL A 26 -35.32 38.93 50.66
N ARG A 27 -35.01 39.75 49.65
CA ARG A 27 -34.81 39.23 48.29
C ARG A 27 -33.74 38.14 48.43
N PRO A 28 -34.03 36.88 48.09
CA PRO A 28 -33.00 35.86 48.10
C PRO A 28 -31.86 36.36 47.22
N ALA A 29 -30.62 36.17 47.69
CA ALA A 29 -29.45 36.40 46.86
C ALA A 29 -29.70 35.73 45.49
N PRO A 30 -29.48 36.43 44.36
CA PRO A 30 -29.71 35.82 43.06
C PRO A 30 -28.90 34.51 43.00
N GLU A 31 -29.58 33.41 42.71
CA GLU A 31 -28.91 32.12 42.51
C GLU A 31 -27.78 32.30 41.48
N PRO A 32 -26.61 31.66 41.68
CA PRO A 32 -25.47 31.86 40.81
C PRO A 32 -25.84 31.41 39.39
N VAL A 33 -25.98 32.38 38.49
CA VAL A 33 -26.14 32.14 37.06
C VAL A 33 -24.85 31.50 36.57
N GLU A 34 -24.96 30.32 35.97
CA GLU A 34 -23.85 29.55 35.39
C GLU A 34 -23.00 30.47 34.50
N GLY A 35 -21.76 30.76 34.92
CA GLY A 35 -20.84 31.65 34.22
C GLY A 35 -20.49 32.99 34.89
N GLN A 36 -21.05 33.33 36.07
CA GLN A 36 -20.59 34.51 36.81
C GLN A 36 -19.29 34.22 37.59
N ARG A 37 -18.31 35.12 37.44
CA ARG A 37 -17.00 35.05 38.10
C ARG A 37 -17.19 35.12 39.62
N ARG A 38 -16.48 34.26 40.36
CA ARG A 38 -16.48 34.28 41.83
C ARG A 38 -16.15 35.70 42.35
N PRO A 39 -16.94 36.29 43.26
CA PRO A 39 -16.67 37.61 43.82
C PRO A 39 -15.29 37.68 44.50
N LEU A 40 -14.58 38.80 44.29
CA LEU A 40 -13.22 38.99 44.83
C LEU A 40 -13.19 38.92 46.37
N GLY A 41 -14.24 39.45 47.02
CA GLY A 41 -14.38 39.43 48.47
C GLY A 41 -14.47 38.01 49.05
N GLU A 42 -15.17 37.09 48.39
CA GLU A 42 -15.27 35.70 48.83
C GLU A 42 -13.93 34.97 48.74
N ILE A 43 -13.17 35.21 47.67
CA ILE A 43 -11.83 34.63 47.48
C ILE A 43 -10.87 35.13 48.56
N LEU A 44 -10.93 36.41 48.91
CA LEU A 44 -10.08 37.01 49.95
C LEU A 44 -10.42 36.47 51.35
N VAL A 45 -11.70 36.22 51.64
CA VAL A 45 -12.12 35.62 52.93
C VAL A 45 -11.71 34.16 53.02
N GLU A 46 -11.93 33.36 51.97
CA GLU A 46 -11.56 31.94 51.96
C GLU A 46 -10.05 31.71 52.09
N THR A 47 -9.25 32.57 51.47
CA THR A 47 -7.78 32.50 51.55
C THR A 47 -7.23 33.07 52.85
N GLY A 48 -8.08 33.58 53.74
CA GLY A 48 -7.69 34.21 55.01
C GLY A 48 -6.99 35.56 54.84
N ALA A 49 -7.11 36.18 53.67
CA ALA A 49 -6.43 37.43 53.31
C ALA A 49 -7.22 38.70 53.68
N ALA A 50 -8.50 38.57 54.06
CA ALA A 50 -9.35 39.61 54.62
C ALA A 50 -10.44 38.97 55.49
N GLU A 51 -10.94 39.67 56.51
CA GLU A 51 -12.08 39.21 57.30
C GLU A 51 -13.41 39.49 56.57
N ALA A 52 -14.43 38.64 56.79
CA ALA A 52 -15.75 38.81 56.17
C ALA A 52 -16.42 40.14 56.56
N THR A 53 -16.13 40.63 57.76
CA THR A 53 -16.53 41.94 58.29
C THR A 53 -15.91 43.09 57.52
N ASP A 54 -14.61 43.00 57.19
CA ASP A 54 -13.88 44.02 56.43
C ASP A 54 -14.32 44.07 54.96
N VAL A 55 -14.58 42.90 54.36
CA VAL A 55 -15.17 42.82 53.01
C VAL A 55 -16.59 43.41 53.00
N GLY A 56 -17.37 43.18 54.07
CA GLY A 56 -18.70 43.74 54.25
C GLY A 56 -18.70 45.27 54.37
N SER A 57 -17.76 45.86 55.13
CA SER A 57 -17.64 47.32 55.24
C SER A 57 -17.21 47.95 53.92
N ALA A 58 -16.25 47.35 53.21
CA ALA A 58 -15.83 47.83 51.89
C ALA A 58 -16.97 47.77 50.86
N LEU A 59 -17.81 46.74 50.91
CA LEU A 59 -18.99 46.63 50.03
C LEU A 59 -20.08 47.65 50.39
N GLN A 60 -20.28 47.91 51.68
CA GLN A 60 -21.21 48.95 52.15
C GLN A 60 -20.77 50.34 51.68
N ALA A 61 -19.47 50.64 51.73
CA ALA A 61 -18.92 51.90 51.20
C ALA A 61 -19.21 52.07 49.70
N GLN A 62 -19.08 51.00 48.91
CA GLN A 62 -19.46 51.04 47.49
C GLN A 62 -20.97 51.28 47.28
N LEU A 63 -21.82 50.70 48.13
CA LEU A 63 -23.27 50.91 48.09
C LEU A 63 -23.68 52.33 48.50
N GLU A 64 -22.90 52.98 49.37
CA GLU A 64 -23.09 54.36 49.82
C GLU A 64 -22.50 55.41 48.86
N GLY A 65 -21.90 54.98 47.75
CA GLY A 65 -21.47 55.84 46.65
C GLY A 65 -19.96 55.93 46.42
N ASP A 66 -19.15 55.08 47.06
CA ASP A 66 -17.72 55.00 46.78
C ASP A 66 -17.44 54.32 45.43
N GLU A 67 -16.83 55.06 44.49
CA GLU A 67 -16.50 54.57 43.15
C GLU A 67 -15.23 53.69 43.13
N ARG A 68 -14.45 53.64 44.22
CA ARG A 68 -13.26 52.80 44.30
C ARG A 68 -13.64 51.33 44.26
N LYS A 69 -12.75 50.50 43.69
CA LYS A 69 -12.95 49.05 43.64
C LYS A 69 -12.76 48.43 45.02
N LEU A 70 -13.51 47.37 45.34
CA LEU A 70 -13.46 46.66 46.62
C LEU A 70 -12.02 46.34 47.09
N GLY A 71 -11.17 45.83 46.18
CA GLY A 71 -9.76 45.56 46.49
C GLY A 71 -8.93 46.81 46.81
N THR A 72 -9.27 47.96 46.23
CA THR A 72 -8.61 49.25 46.53
C THR A 72 -9.02 49.78 47.90
N ILE A 73 -10.31 49.68 48.25
CA ILE A 73 -10.82 50.09 49.56
C ILE A 73 -10.15 49.26 50.67
N LEU A 74 -10.10 47.94 50.50
CA LEU A 74 -9.47 47.03 51.46
C LEU A 74 -7.96 47.29 51.64
N LEU A 75 -7.27 47.74 50.59
CA LEU A 75 -5.84 48.06 50.66
C LEU A 75 -5.58 49.39 51.39
N GLU A 76 -6.39 50.42 51.10
CA GLU A 76 -6.24 51.74 51.71
C GLU A 76 -6.63 51.74 53.19
N GLU A 77 -7.58 50.90 53.59
CA GLU A 77 -7.95 50.69 55.00
C GLU A 77 -7.01 49.74 55.75
N GLY A 78 -5.97 49.21 55.07
CA GLY A 78 -4.98 48.30 55.66
C GLY A 78 -5.55 46.92 56.02
N LYS A 79 -6.70 46.55 55.45
CA LYS A 79 -7.46 45.32 55.74
C LYS A 79 -7.01 44.12 54.92
N THR A 80 -6.18 44.34 53.90
CA THR A 80 -5.56 43.28 53.12
C THR A 80 -4.20 43.73 52.57
N GLN A 81 -3.44 42.81 51.96
CA GLN A 81 -2.12 43.07 51.39
C GLN A 81 -2.17 43.13 49.85
N PRO A 82 -1.35 43.98 49.19
CA PRO A 82 -1.34 44.10 47.73
C PRO A 82 -1.12 42.77 46.99
N GLY A 83 -0.26 41.90 47.55
CA GLY A 83 -0.01 40.57 47.02
C GLY A 83 -1.26 39.69 47.03
N ALA A 84 -2.01 39.69 48.14
CA ALA A 84 -3.20 38.87 48.28
C ALA A 84 -4.36 39.32 47.38
N VAL A 85 -4.49 40.62 47.13
CA VAL A 85 -5.46 41.15 46.15
C VAL A 85 -5.08 40.72 44.73
N ASN A 86 -3.78 40.71 44.40
CA ASN A 86 -3.31 40.27 43.09
C ASN A 86 -3.52 38.76 42.88
N ASP A 87 -3.24 37.95 43.91
CA ASP A 87 -3.47 36.50 43.88
C ASP A 87 -4.97 36.18 43.75
N ALA A 88 -5.82 36.91 44.48
CA ALA A 88 -7.26 36.77 44.37
C ALA A 88 -7.80 37.23 43.00
N LEU A 89 -7.22 38.27 42.40
CA LEU A 89 -7.54 38.70 41.04
C LEU A 89 -7.09 37.68 39.98
N GLN A 90 -5.94 37.02 40.17
CA GLN A 90 -5.49 35.92 39.32
C GLN A 90 -6.36 34.68 39.47
N ALA A 91 -6.82 34.36 40.68
CA ALA A 91 -7.77 33.28 40.93
C ALA A 91 -9.17 33.59 40.35
N GLN A 92 -9.54 34.87 40.27
CA GLN A 92 -10.77 35.34 39.63
C GLN A 92 -10.66 35.41 38.09
N ALA A 93 -9.45 35.53 37.54
CA ALA A 93 -9.24 35.52 36.11
C ALA A 93 -9.70 34.17 35.54
N PRO A 94 -10.41 34.16 34.39
CA PRO A 94 -10.80 32.91 33.77
C PRO A 94 -9.53 32.11 33.46
N LYS A 95 -9.37 30.94 34.09
CA LYS A 95 -8.41 29.94 33.60
C LYS A 95 -8.85 29.66 32.17
N ARG A 96 -8.08 30.13 31.17
CA ARG A 96 -8.29 29.77 29.76
C ARG A 96 -8.42 28.26 29.72
N SER A 97 -9.63 27.78 29.46
CA SER A 97 -9.86 26.35 29.34
C SER A 97 -9.13 25.88 28.09
N VAL A 98 -8.61 24.66 28.08
CA VAL A 98 -8.02 24.07 26.85
C VAL A 98 -9.05 24.08 25.70
N ALA A 99 -10.35 24.17 26.01
CA ALA A 99 -11.41 24.36 25.03
C ALA A 99 -11.32 25.71 24.26
N ASP A 100 -10.67 26.75 24.79
CA ASP A 100 -10.40 27.99 24.03
C ASP A 100 -9.25 27.83 23.02
N SER A 101 -8.53 26.71 23.03
CA SER A 101 -7.44 26.41 22.09
C SER A 101 -7.84 25.46 20.95
N ALA A 102 -9.05 24.88 21.00
CA ALA A 102 -9.57 23.96 20.00
C ALA A 102 -10.63 24.64 19.13
N ILE A 103 -10.30 24.86 17.84
CA ILE A 103 -11.26 25.38 16.87
C ILE A 103 -12.05 24.21 16.30
N ARG A 104 -13.39 24.26 16.43
CA ARG A 104 -14.26 23.28 15.76
C ARG A 104 -14.37 23.67 14.29
N VAL A 105 -13.77 22.85 13.43
CA VAL A 105 -13.77 23.05 11.98
C VAL A 105 -14.76 22.10 11.33
N ASP A 106 -15.49 22.58 10.33
CA ASP A 106 -16.38 21.74 9.52
C ASP A 106 -15.56 20.71 8.71
N VAL A 107 -16.09 19.50 8.58
CA VAL A 107 -15.46 18.39 7.88
C VAL A 107 -15.31 18.71 6.39
N ASP A 108 -16.34 19.33 5.80
CA ASP A 108 -16.37 19.63 4.36
C ASP A 108 -15.31 20.68 4.00
N LEU A 109 -14.97 21.57 4.95
CA LEU A 109 -13.88 22.54 4.79
C LEU A 109 -12.52 21.85 4.74
N LEU A 110 -12.26 20.89 5.64
CA LEU A 110 -11.03 20.10 5.63
C LEU A 110 -10.90 19.27 4.35
N ASP A 111 -11.99 18.69 3.86
CA ASP A 111 -12.01 17.95 2.60
C ASP A 111 -11.74 18.87 1.39
N THR A 112 -12.27 20.10 1.41
CA THR A 112 -11.98 21.13 0.38
C THR A 112 -10.50 21.53 0.41
N LEU A 113 -9.93 21.78 1.59
CA LEU A 113 -8.50 22.07 1.76
C LEU A 113 -7.63 20.94 1.23
N MET A 114 -7.98 19.67 1.52
CA MET A 114 -7.26 18.51 0.99
C MET A 114 -7.32 18.41 -0.53
N ASN A 115 -8.47 18.68 -1.14
CA ASN A 115 -8.57 18.70 -2.60
C ASN A 115 -7.69 19.80 -3.21
N MET A 116 -7.68 21.00 -2.63
CA MET A 116 -6.84 22.10 -3.08
C MET A 116 -5.34 21.78 -2.93
N VAL A 117 -4.95 21.15 -1.82
CA VAL A 117 -3.56 20.66 -1.65
C VAL A 117 -3.22 19.61 -2.71
N GLY A 118 -4.13 18.68 -3.01
CA GLY A 118 -3.95 17.71 -4.08
C GLY A 118 -3.71 18.40 -5.43
N GLU A 119 -4.53 19.39 -5.77
CA GLU A 119 -4.34 20.21 -6.98
C GLU A 119 -3.04 21.01 -6.96
N LEU A 120 -2.63 21.52 -5.80
CA LEU A 120 -1.37 22.24 -5.63
C LEU A 120 -0.16 21.31 -5.83
N VAL A 121 -0.21 20.08 -5.33
CA VAL A 121 0.82 19.06 -5.56
C VAL A 121 0.92 18.71 -7.04
N LEU A 122 -0.22 18.58 -7.73
CA LEU A 122 -0.25 18.37 -9.18
C LEU A 122 0.34 19.56 -9.94
N ALA A 123 -0.07 20.78 -9.62
CA ALA A 123 0.44 22.01 -10.23
C ALA A 123 1.95 22.17 -9.99
N ARG A 124 2.44 21.86 -8.78
CA ARG A 124 3.87 21.82 -8.46
C ARG A 124 4.60 20.81 -9.36
N ASN A 125 4.09 19.59 -9.51
CA ASN A 125 4.73 18.56 -10.32
C ASN A 125 4.76 18.94 -11.81
N GLN A 126 3.74 19.63 -12.31
CA GLN A 126 3.73 20.21 -13.65
C GLN A 126 4.79 21.29 -13.81
N LEU A 127 4.87 22.22 -12.85
CA LEU A 127 5.85 23.32 -12.86
C LEU A 127 7.29 22.79 -12.81
N VAL A 128 7.59 21.86 -11.92
CA VAL A 128 8.93 21.26 -11.81
C VAL A 128 9.34 20.59 -13.12
N ARG A 129 8.44 19.83 -13.76
CA ARG A 129 8.69 19.21 -15.07
C ARG A 129 8.98 20.25 -16.16
N GLY A 130 8.13 21.25 -16.32
CA GLY A 130 8.33 22.30 -17.33
C GLY A 130 9.60 23.11 -17.11
N VAL A 131 9.96 23.37 -15.86
CA VAL A 131 11.20 24.07 -15.51
C VAL A 131 12.46 23.23 -15.78
N MET A 132 12.39 21.91 -15.58
CA MET A 132 13.49 21.00 -15.93
C MET A 132 13.74 20.95 -17.45
N GLU A 133 12.69 21.02 -18.26
CA GLU A 133 12.81 21.08 -19.74
C GLU A 133 13.46 22.39 -20.22
N ILE A 134 13.23 23.50 -19.53
CA ILE A 134 13.81 24.81 -19.85
C ILE A 134 15.30 24.90 -19.49
N GLY A 135 15.75 24.12 -18.48
CA GLY A 135 17.17 24.05 -18.08
C GLY A 135 17.71 25.26 -17.30
N ASP A 136 16.86 26.19 -16.87
CA ASP A 136 17.26 27.37 -16.09
C ASP A 136 17.47 27.00 -14.61
N SER A 137 18.72 27.07 -14.15
CA SER A 137 19.10 26.70 -12.77
C SER A 137 18.42 27.57 -11.69
N GLY A 138 18.09 28.83 -11.96
CA GLY A 138 17.42 29.73 -11.02
C GLY A 138 15.93 29.40 -10.86
N LEU A 139 15.28 29.05 -11.97
CA LEU A 139 13.91 28.54 -11.95
C LEU A 139 13.85 27.17 -11.27
N VAL A 140 14.79 26.26 -11.54
CA VAL A 140 14.85 24.93 -10.89
C VAL A 140 14.93 25.08 -9.37
N ARG A 141 15.79 25.96 -8.85
CA ARG A 141 15.88 26.21 -7.39
C ARG A 141 14.59 26.78 -6.81
N SER A 142 13.93 27.70 -7.52
CA SER A 142 12.66 28.28 -7.10
C SER A 142 11.53 27.24 -7.07
N ALA A 143 11.47 26.38 -8.09
CA ALA A 143 10.52 25.28 -8.18
C ALA A 143 10.73 24.24 -7.06
N GLN A 144 11.98 23.90 -6.74
CA GLN A 144 12.32 23.04 -5.61
C GLN A 144 11.87 23.63 -4.27
N ARG A 145 12.07 24.93 -4.05
CA ARG A 145 11.62 25.62 -2.82
C ARG A 145 10.10 25.65 -2.70
N LEU A 146 9.39 25.94 -3.78
CA LEU A 146 7.93 25.86 -3.81
C LEU A 146 7.46 24.43 -3.49
N GLY A 147 8.19 23.43 -4.00
CA GLY A 147 7.96 22.04 -3.69
C GLY A 147 8.07 21.70 -2.21
N MET A 148 9.11 22.18 -1.52
CA MET A 148 9.28 21.98 -0.08
C MET A 148 8.11 22.60 0.71
N ILE A 149 7.76 23.86 0.43
CA ILE A 149 6.65 24.56 1.11
C ILE A 149 5.31 23.84 0.87
N THR A 150 5.09 23.34 -0.35
CA THR A 150 3.88 22.58 -0.69
C THR A 150 3.81 21.27 0.09
N SER A 151 4.93 20.57 0.25
CA SER A 151 5.00 19.35 1.05
C SER A 151 4.75 19.63 2.55
N GLU A 152 5.31 20.70 3.10
CA GLU A 152 5.04 21.13 4.49
C GLU A 152 3.55 21.48 4.70
N LEU A 153 2.94 22.20 3.75
CA LEU A 153 1.52 22.53 3.79
C LEU A 153 0.64 21.27 3.74
N GLN A 154 1.00 20.31 2.88
CA GLN A 154 0.32 19.04 2.78
C GLN A 154 0.40 18.26 4.10
N GLU A 155 1.58 18.14 4.69
CA GLU A 155 1.77 17.45 5.97
C GLU A 155 0.97 18.13 7.10
N GLY A 156 0.99 19.47 7.15
CA GLY A 156 0.23 20.25 8.12
C GLY A 156 -1.27 19.98 8.03
N ILE A 157 -1.86 20.02 6.83
CA ILE A 157 -3.29 19.76 6.63
C ILE A 157 -3.62 18.29 6.93
N MET A 158 -2.77 17.34 6.54
CA MET A 158 -2.95 15.92 6.89
C MET A 158 -3.03 15.73 8.41
N LYS A 159 -2.12 16.31 9.18
CA LYS A 159 -2.14 16.26 10.66
C LYS A 159 -3.44 16.80 11.25
N THR A 160 -4.01 17.87 10.67
CA THR A 160 -5.29 18.41 11.16
C THR A 160 -6.50 17.50 10.92
N ARG A 161 -6.39 16.55 9.98
CA ARG A 161 -7.45 15.58 9.63
C ARG A 161 -7.32 14.24 10.36
N MET A 162 -6.15 13.98 10.95
CA MET A 162 -5.87 12.75 11.67
C MET A 162 -6.83 12.56 12.84
N GLN A 163 -7.28 11.32 13.03
CA GLN A 163 -8.12 10.92 14.14
C GLN A 163 -7.53 9.68 14.83
N PRO A 164 -7.59 9.59 16.16
CA PRO A 164 -7.15 8.39 16.88
C PRO A 164 -8.01 7.19 16.49
N ILE A 165 -7.35 6.05 16.25
CA ILE A 165 -8.00 4.76 15.94
C ILE A 165 -8.96 4.29 17.05
N GLU A 166 -8.80 4.81 18.27
CA GLU A 166 -9.71 4.61 19.41
C GLU A 166 -11.19 4.78 19.06
N HIS A 167 -11.52 5.69 18.13
CA HIS A 167 -12.91 5.91 17.70
C HIS A 167 -13.58 4.63 17.19
N ILE A 168 -12.84 3.77 16.48
CA ILE A 168 -13.34 2.45 16.03
C ILE A 168 -13.33 1.48 17.20
N TRP A 169 -12.24 1.44 17.96
CA TRP A 169 -12.04 0.47 19.04
C TRP A 169 -13.06 0.61 20.17
N SER A 170 -13.59 1.80 20.41
CA SER A 170 -14.62 2.06 21.44
C SER A 170 -15.84 1.11 21.36
N LYS A 171 -16.19 0.62 20.17
CA LYS A 171 -17.36 -0.26 19.95
C LYS A 171 -17.03 -1.75 20.03
N LEU A 172 -15.77 -2.13 19.84
CA LEU A 172 -15.35 -3.54 19.78
C LEU A 172 -15.54 -4.32 21.09
N PRO A 173 -15.30 -3.77 22.29
CA PRO A 173 -15.53 -4.49 23.54
C PRO A 173 -16.96 -5.03 23.67
N ARG A 174 -17.96 -4.26 23.22
CA ARG A 174 -19.36 -4.68 23.23
C ARG A 174 -19.60 -5.82 22.24
N VAL A 175 -19.11 -5.69 21.02
CA VAL A 175 -19.24 -6.73 19.98
C VAL A 175 -18.61 -8.04 20.43
N ILE A 176 -17.41 -7.99 21.01
CA ILE A 176 -16.71 -9.19 21.49
C ILE A 176 -17.45 -9.83 22.67
N ARG A 177 -18.00 -9.03 23.59
CA ARG A 177 -18.81 -9.53 24.71
C ARG A 177 -20.07 -10.24 24.22
N ASP A 178 -20.78 -9.65 23.27
CA ASP A 178 -22.00 -10.22 22.69
C ASP A 178 -21.68 -11.53 21.95
N LEU A 179 -20.60 -11.58 21.16
CA LEU A 179 -20.13 -12.81 20.50
C LEU A 179 -19.71 -13.89 21.50
N SER A 180 -18.91 -13.52 22.51
CA SER A 180 -18.44 -14.42 23.57
C SER A 180 -19.62 -15.10 24.27
N ASN A 181 -20.65 -14.34 24.61
CA ASN A 181 -21.86 -14.88 25.22
C ASN A 181 -22.65 -15.80 24.26
N SER A 182 -22.76 -15.42 22.99
CA SER A 182 -23.51 -16.22 22.01
C SER A 182 -22.84 -17.57 21.67
N LEU A 183 -21.52 -17.62 21.72
CA LEU A 183 -20.71 -18.80 21.39
C LEU A 183 -20.25 -19.58 22.64
N GLY A 184 -20.52 -19.06 23.85
CA GLY A 184 -20.09 -19.69 25.10
C GLY A 184 -18.58 -19.66 25.34
N LYS A 185 -17.85 -18.71 24.74
CA LYS A 185 -16.40 -18.59 24.86
C LYS A 185 -16.03 -17.44 25.81
N LYS A 186 -14.94 -17.57 26.57
CA LYS A 186 -14.42 -16.50 27.42
C LYS A 186 -13.22 -15.83 26.73
N VAL A 187 -13.33 -14.54 26.46
CA VAL A 187 -12.30 -13.76 25.76
C VAL A 187 -11.94 -12.50 26.55
N GLU A 188 -10.65 -12.27 26.74
CA GLU A 188 -10.06 -11.01 27.19
C GLU A 188 -9.63 -10.17 25.97
N LEU A 189 -9.96 -8.88 25.98
CA LEU A 189 -9.55 -7.95 24.94
C LEU A 189 -8.44 -7.03 25.47
N VAL A 190 -7.27 -7.10 24.84
CA VAL A 190 -6.13 -6.20 25.06
C VAL A 190 -6.06 -5.22 23.89
N MET A 191 -5.89 -3.93 24.18
CA MET A 191 -5.80 -2.88 23.16
C MET A 191 -4.59 -1.99 23.44
N GLU A 192 -3.67 -1.93 22.48
CA GLU A 192 -2.42 -1.17 22.54
C GLU A 192 -2.36 -0.15 21.39
N GLY A 193 -1.88 1.07 21.66
CA GLY A 193 -1.72 2.10 20.63
C GLY A 193 -3.03 2.79 20.22
N LYS A 194 -3.94 3.07 21.17
CA LYS A 194 -5.27 3.66 20.92
C LYS A 194 -5.21 5.08 20.38
N GLU A 195 -4.15 5.75 20.77
CA GLU A 195 -3.73 7.07 20.34
C GLU A 195 -3.14 7.11 18.93
N THR A 196 -2.92 5.96 18.27
CA THR A 196 -2.40 5.95 16.90
C THR A 196 -3.35 6.68 15.97
N GLU A 197 -2.81 7.69 15.31
CA GLU A 197 -3.52 8.61 14.44
C GLU A 197 -3.64 8.05 13.01
N LEU A 198 -4.84 8.14 12.43
CA LEU A 198 -5.10 7.74 11.06
C LEU A 198 -6.05 8.75 10.39
N ASP A 199 -5.92 8.94 9.08
CA ASP A 199 -6.84 9.77 8.32
C ASP A 199 -8.29 9.26 8.47
N ARG A 200 -9.24 10.18 8.67
CA ARG A 200 -10.65 9.84 8.87
C ARG A 200 -11.23 8.93 7.79
N SER A 201 -10.88 9.15 6.52
CA SER A 201 -11.41 8.34 5.41
C SER A 201 -10.84 6.93 5.42
N LEU A 202 -9.57 6.78 5.79
CA LEU A 202 -8.93 5.48 6.01
C LEU A 202 -9.53 4.78 7.23
N LEU A 203 -9.81 5.51 8.31
CA LEU A 203 -10.46 5.02 9.53
C LEU A 203 -11.85 4.42 9.21
N GLU A 204 -12.70 5.12 8.47
CA GLU A 204 -13.99 4.56 8.03
C GLU A 204 -13.83 3.36 7.08
N ALA A 205 -12.82 3.34 6.21
CA ALA A 205 -12.58 2.22 5.29
C ALA A 205 -12.10 0.94 6.01
N VAL A 206 -11.37 1.08 7.12
CA VAL A 206 -10.74 -0.01 7.87
C VAL A 206 -11.68 -0.62 8.93
N LYS A 207 -12.72 0.11 9.33
CA LYS A 207 -13.72 -0.30 10.33
C LYS A 207 -14.38 -1.66 10.06
N ASP A 208 -14.86 -1.87 8.83
CA ASP A 208 -15.53 -3.13 8.45
C ASP A 208 -14.53 -4.31 8.39
N PRO A 209 -13.36 -4.17 7.73
CA PRO A 209 -12.26 -5.15 7.80
C PRO A 209 -11.88 -5.55 9.22
N LEU A 210 -11.63 -4.60 10.12
CA LEU A 210 -11.24 -4.89 11.51
C LEU A 210 -12.33 -5.63 12.27
N THR A 211 -13.59 -5.19 12.12
CA THR A 211 -14.72 -5.86 12.77
C THR A 211 -14.85 -7.31 12.30
N HIS A 212 -14.58 -7.58 11.03
CA HIS A 212 -14.58 -8.93 10.47
C HIS A 212 -13.45 -9.80 11.04
N LEU A 213 -12.22 -9.27 11.09
CA LEU A 213 -11.07 -9.99 11.65
C LEU A 213 -11.28 -10.34 13.13
N VAL A 214 -11.76 -9.38 13.92
CA VAL A 214 -12.13 -9.58 15.33
C VAL A 214 -13.18 -10.67 15.49
N ARG A 215 -14.21 -10.67 14.64
CA ARG A 215 -15.23 -11.71 14.65
C ARG A 215 -14.64 -13.08 14.34
N ASN A 216 -13.79 -13.18 13.32
CA ASN A 216 -13.15 -14.46 12.94
C ASN A 216 -12.24 -14.98 14.05
N ALA A 217 -11.50 -14.10 14.72
CA ALA A 217 -10.70 -14.47 15.87
C ALA A 217 -11.55 -15.08 16.99
N VAL A 218 -12.71 -14.49 17.32
CA VAL A 218 -13.60 -15.02 18.38
C VAL A 218 -14.37 -16.28 17.93
N ASP A 219 -14.89 -16.31 16.70
CA ASP A 219 -15.70 -17.42 16.19
C ASP A 219 -14.86 -18.66 15.84
N HIS A 220 -13.74 -18.47 15.17
CA HIS A 220 -12.93 -19.57 14.63
C HIS A 220 -11.54 -19.69 15.25
N GLY A 221 -10.94 -18.58 15.70
CA GLY A 221 -9.61 -18.58 16.33
C GLY A 221 -9.64 -19.19 17.74
N ILE A 222 -10.34 -18.53 18.67
CA ILE A 222 -10.40 -18.91 20.08
C ILE A 222 -11.22 -20.20 20.26
N GLU A 223 -10.65 -21.20 20.92
CA GLU A 223 -11.35 -22.46 21.23
C GLU A 223 -12.27 -22.33 22.46
N GLU A 224 -13.17 -23.30 22.65
CA GLU A 224 -13.96 -23.43 23.88
C GLU A 224 -13.08 -23.72 25.10
N ALA A 225 -13.51 -23.30 26.29
CA ALA A 225 -12.73 -23.40 27.52
C ALA A 225 -12.23 -24.83 27.80
N ASP A 226 -13.07 -25.84 27.59
CA ASP A 226 -12.70 -27.24 27.82
C ASP A 226 -11.58 -27.72 26.88
N ARG A 227 -11.63 -27.30 25.61
CA ARG A 227 -10.57 -27.61 24.64
C ARG A 227 -9.27 -26.87 24.95
N ARG A 228 -9.36 -25.63 25.43
CA ARG A 228 -8.19 -24.84 25.85
C ARG A 228 -7.49 -25.49 27.04
N ILE A 229 -8.24 -25.91 28.06
CA ILE A 229 -7.70 -26.64 29.21
C ILE A 229 -7.04 -27.96 28.77
N ALA A 230 -7.69 -28.71 27.88
CA ALA A 230 -7.12 -29.94 27.32
C ALA A 230 -5.80 -29.71 26.55
N ALA A 231 -5.65 -28.54 25.92
CA ALA A 231 -4.44 -28.11 25.23
C ALA A 231 -3.42 -27.42 26.15
N GLY A 232 -3.67 -27.34 27.46
CA GLY A 232 -2.77 -26.69 28.43
C GLY A 232 -2.77 -25.16 28.41
N LYS A 233 -3.78 -24.54 27.76
CA LYS A 233 -3.93 -23.09 27.65
C LYS A 233 -4.81 -22.51 28.75
N ASN A 234 -4.76 -21.19 28.93
CA ASN A 234 -5.68 -20.47 29.81
C ASN A 234 -7.14 -20.66 29.32
N PRO A 235 -8.11 -21.02 30.20
CA PRO A 235 -9.52 -21.13 29.83
C PRO A 235 -10.14 -19.83 29.29
N GLN A 236 -9.56 -18.67 29.61
CA GLN A 236 -9.86 -17.40 28.96
C GLN A 236 -8.87 -17.18 27.79
N GLY A 237 -9.40 -17.01 26.58
CA GLY A 237 -8.60 -16.65 25.40
C GLY A 237 -8.27 -15.17 25.37
N THR A 238 -7.17 -14.80 24.73
CA THR A 238 -6.71 -13.41 24.61
C THR A 238 -6.79 -12.96 23.16
N LEU A 239 -7.47 -11.83 22.94
CA LEU A 239 -7.50 -11.11 21.67
C LEU A 239 -6.78 -9.77 21.86
N THR A 240 -5.69 -9.58 21.15
CA THR A 240 -4.88 -8.36 21.19
C THR A 240 -5.11 -7.54 19.92
N LEU A 241 -5.48 -6.28 20.10
CA LEU A 241 -5.52 -5.27 19.05
C LEU A 241 -4.36 -4.29 19.26
N ARG A 242 -3.52 -4.14 18.26
CA ARG A 242 -2.36 -3.25 18.34
C ARG A 242 -2.33 -2.31 17.14
N ALA A 243 -2.02 -1.05 17.34
CA ALA A 243 -1.72 -0.12 16.26
C ALA A 243 -0.44 0.64 16.55
N TYR A 244 0.38 0.86 15.52
CA TYR A 244 1.62 1.63 15.63
C TYR A 244 2.05 2.17 14.27
N HIS A 245 2.89 3.22 14.28
CA HIS A 245 3.50 3.77 13.09
C HIS A 245 4.76 2.97 12.70
N GLU A 246 4.88 2.59 11.44
CA GLU A 246 6.01 1.84 10.89
C GLU A 246 6.34 2.32 9.48
N GLY A 247 7.51 2.95 9.29
CA GLY A 247 8.04 3.27 7.96
C GLY A 247 7.15 4.14 7.06
N GLY A 248 6.39 5.10 7.61
CA GLY A 248 5.44 5.91 6.84
C GLY A 248 4.08 5.22 6.58
N HIS A 249 3.85 4.08 7.22
CA HIS A 249 2.58 3.37 7.28
C HIS A 249 2.07 3.28 8.74
N VAL A 250 0.78 3.01 8.89
CA VAL A 250 0.17 2.56 10.14
C VAL A 250 -0.01 1.05 10.03
N ALA A 251 0.64 0.33 10.93
CA ALA A 251 0.44 -1.10 11.10
C ALA A 251 -0.69 -1.31 12.13
N VAL A 252 -1.72 -2.06 11.77
CA VAL A 252 -2.79 -2.50 12.67
C VAL A 252 -2.77 -4.02 12.73
N GLU A 253 -2.62 -4.57 13.93
CA GLU A 253 -2.55 -6.00 14.18
C GLU A 253 -3.77 -6.48 14.95
N VAL A 254 -4.31 -7.63 14.52
CA VAL A 254 -5.35 -8.40 15.23
C VAL A 254 -4.75 -9.77 15.53
N ALA A 255 -4.39 -10.00 16.79
CA ALA A 255 -3.72 -11.21 17.24
C ALA A 255 -4.60 -11.99 18.23
N ASP A 256 -4.75 -13.30 18.01
CA ASP A 256 -5.41 -14.22 18.94
C ASP A 256 -4.46 -15.33 19.38
N ASP A 257 -4.68 -15.86 20.59
CA ASP A 257 -3.95 -17.01 21.15
C ASP A 257 -4.70 -18.35 20.94
N GLY A 258 -5.50 -18.41 19.86
CA GLY A 258 -6.40 -19.49 19.55
C GLY A 258 -5.73 -20.73 18.98
N ALA A 259 -6.52 -21.55 18.27
CA ALA A 259 -6.06 -22.80 17.68
C ALA A 259 -5.01 -22.61 16.57
N GLY A 260 -4.87 -21.40 16.02
CA GLY A 260 -4.08 -21.14 14.83
C GLY A 260 -4.62 -21.85 13.59
N MET A 261 -3.90 -21.70 12.48
CA MET A 261 -4.30 -22.19 11.18
C MET A 261 -3.47 -23.41 10.77
N ASP A 262 -4.15 -24.48 10.37
CA ASP A 262 -3.50 -25.70 9.87
C ASP A 262 -3.15 -25.55 8.39
N VAL A 263 -1.86 -25.35 8.11
CA VAL A 263 -1.29 -25.20 6.77
C VAL A 263 -1.60 -26.41 5.88
N ASN A 264 -1.55 -27.63 6.43
CA ASN A 264 -1.82 -28.85 5.67
C ASN A 264 -3.29 -28.92 5.26
N ARG A 265 -4.19 -28.55 6.17
CA ARG A 265 -5.63 -28.49 5.88
C ARG A 265 -5.97 -27.40 4.86
N ILE A 266 -5.28 -26.27 4.90
CA ILE A 266 -5.42 -25.20 3.90
C ILE A 266 -4.96 -25.70 2.53
N ALA A 267 -3.78 -26.32 2.46
CA ALA A 267 -3.25 -26.90 1.22
C ALA A 267 -4.20 -27.96 0.65
N GLN A 268 -4.68 -28.90 1.48
CA GLN A 268 -5.62 -29.93 1.05
C GLN A 268 -6.91 -29.33 0.50
N LYS A 269 -7.50 -28.35 1.19
CA LYS A 269 -8.70 -27.66 0.70
C LYS A 269 -8.45 -26.84 -0.57
N ALA A 270 -7.27 -26.26 -0.73
CA ALA A 270 -6.90 -25.55 -1.94
C ALA A 270 -6.82 -26.51 -3.14
N VAL A 271 -6.34 -27.75 -2.93
CA VAL A 271 -6.34 -28.80 -3.95
C VAL A 271 -7.76 -29.27 -4.26
N GLU A 272 -8.59 -29.54 -3.24
CA GLU A 272 -9.98 -29.97 -3.42
C GLU A 272 -10.81 -28.94 -4.21
N LYS A 273 -10.55 -27.65 -4.00
CA LYS A 273 -11.20 -26.55 -4.73
C LYS A 273 -10.57 -26.24 -6.09
N GLY A 274 -9.54 -26.99 -6.50
CA GLY A 274 -8.84 -26.78 -7.79
C GLY A 274 -8.03 -25.48 -7.87
N LEU A 275 -7.76 -24.83 -6.74
CA LEU A 275 -6.95 -23.62 -6.66
C LEU A 275 -5.46 -23.92 -6.69
N LEU A 276 -5.07 -25.10 -6.20
CA LEU A 276 -3.70 -25.59 -6.19
C LEU A 276 -3.63 -27.00 -6.78
N ARG A 277 -2.51 -27.37 -7.40
CA ARG A 277 -2.23 -28.77 -7.74
C ARG A 277 -1.35 -29.42 -6.68
N ALA A 278 -1.56 -30.70 -6.42
CA ALA A 278 -0.87 -31.43 -5.34
C ALA A 278 0.66 -31.48 -5.53
N ASP A 279 1.13 -31.43 -6.78
CA ASP A 279 2.55 -31.37 -7.16
C ASP A 279 3.21 -30.01 -6.85
N GLN A 280 2.43 -28.97 -6.60
CA GLN A 280 2.94 -27.63 -6.30
C GLN A 280 3.24 -27.43 -4.81
N ILE A 281 2.57 -28.17 -3.92
CA ILE A 281 2.69 -28.03 -2.46
C ILE A 281 4.15 -28.15 -1.96
N PRO A 282 4.97 -29.13 -2.43
CA PRO A 282 6.33 -29.29 -1.90
C PRO A 282 7.28 -28.12 -2.21
N ASN A 283 6.96 -27.32 -3.22
CA ASN A 283 7.78 -26.19 -3.67
C ASN A 283 7.33 -24.85 -3.10
N MET A 284 6.24 -24.83 -2.31
CA MET A 284 5.69 -23.61 -1.74
C MET A 284 6.12 -23.44 -0.30
N ASP A 285 6.38 -22.19 0.08
CA ASP A 285 6.62 -21.87 1.48
C ASP A 285 5.30 -21.83 2.29
N LYS A 286 5.41 -21.83 3.62
CA LYS A 286 4.23 -21.78 4.51
C LYS A 286 3.40 -20.51 4.31
N ARG A 287 4.03 -19.38 3.99
CA ARG A 287 3.36 -18.08 3.82
C ARG A 287 2.52 -18.06 2.54
N GLU A 288 3.03 -18.62 1.45
CA GLU A 288 2.33 -18.77 0.18
C GLU A 288 1.10 -19.67 0.34
N ILE A 289 1.22 -20.77 1.09
CA ILE A 289 0.07 -21.63 1.40
C ILE A 289 -0.94 -20.89 2.27
N MET A 290 -0.50 -20.15 3.30
CA MET A 290 -1.39 -19.35 4.15
C MET A 290 -2.10 -18.25 3.35
N ALA A 291 -1.44 -17.62 2.39
CA ALA A 291 -2.02 -16.57 1.55
C ALA A 291 -3.22 -17.06 0.70
N MET A 292 -3.40 -18.37 0.54
CA MET A 292 -4.59 -18.95 -0.10
C MET A 292 -5.90 -18.59 0.62
N VAL A 293 -5.83 -18.21 1.90
CA VAL A 293 -7.02 -17.82 2.68
C VAL A 293 -7.69 -16.56 2.16
N PHE A 294 -6.96 -15.74 1.41
CA PHE A 294 -7.47 -14.52 0.76
C PHE A 294 -8.11 -14.79 -0.60
N GLN A 295 -8.11 -16.04 -1.10
CA GLN A 295 -8.69 -16.35 -2.40
C GLN A 295 -10.22 -16.27 -2.37
N PRO A 296 -10.88 -15.76 -3.43
CA PRO A 296 -12.33 -15.67 -3.48
C PRO A 296 -13.01 -17.01 -3.25
N GLY A 297 -14.01 -17.03 -2.37
CA GLY A 297 -14.74 -18.26 -2.03
C GLY A 297 -13.92 -19.30 -1.27
N PHE A 298 -12.69 -18.99 -0.82
CA PHE A 298 -11.91 -19.87 0.04
C PHE A 298 -12.49 -19.84 1.46
N SER A 299 -12.82 -21.02 1.99
CA SER A 299 -13.25 -21.17 3.39
C SER A 299 -12.90 -22.57 3.88
N THR A 300 -12.34 -22.61 5.09
CA THR A 300 -12.01 -23.86 5.78
C THR A 300 -13.21 -24.46 6.54
N ALA A 301 -14.35 -23.77 6.60
CA ALA A 301 -15.59 -24.27 7.19
C ALA A 301 -16.25 -25.37 6.33
N ALA A 302 -16.92 -26.33 6.97
CA ALA A 302 -17.66 -27.42 6.31
C ALA A 302 -19.17 -27.10 6.13
N LYS A 303 -19.69 -26.11 6.88
CA LYS A 303 -21.06 -25.57 6.75
C LYS A 303 -21.00 -24.05 6.70
N VAL A 304 -21.85 -23.46 5.87
CA VAL A 304 -22.09 -22.01 5.86
C VAL A 304 -22.79 -21.65 7.17
N THR A 305 -22.16 -20.85 8.02
CA THR A 305 -22.78 -20.37 9.26
C THR A 305 -23.73 -19.21 8.96
N ASN A 306 -24.95 -19.26 9.51
CA ASN A 306 -26.00 -18.26 9.31
C ASN A 306 -25.69 -16.86 9.89
N VAL A 307 -24.51 -16.67 10.50
CA VAL A 307 -24.10 -15.40 11.13
C VAL A 307 -23.39 -14.46 10.14
N SER A 308 -23.08 -14.94 8.92
CA SER A 308 -22.34 -14.18 7.88
C SER A 308 -23.21 -13.77 6.68
N GLY A 309 -24.47 -13.42 6.92
CA GLY A 309 -25.50 -13.09 5.92
C GLY A 309 -25.27 -11.87 5.01
N ARG A 310 -24.01 -11.48 4.73
CA ARG A 310 -23.66 -10.46 3.72
C ARG A 310 -22.50 -10.85 2.80
N GLY A 311 -22.02 -12.09 2.84
CA GLY A 311 -20.99 -12.55 1.88
C GLY A 311 -19.62 -11.89 2.07
N VAL A 312 -19.23 -11.59 3.31
CA VAL A 312 -17.91 -11.00 3.61
C VAL A 312 -16.94 -12.14 3.92
N GLY A 313 -16.10 -12.49 2.93
CA GLY A 313 -14.97 -13.38 3.11
C GLY A 313 -13.67 -12.61 3.37
N MET A 314 -12.59 -13.34 3.57
CA MET A 314 -11.25 -12.78 3.75
C MET A 314 -10.71 -12.13 2.45
N ASP A 315 -11.26 -12.53 1.30
CA ASP A 315 -11.10 -11.86 0.00
C ASP A 315 -11.62 -10.41 0.04
N VAL A 316 -12.80 -10.18 0.60
CA VAL A 316 -13.39 -8.83 0.74
C VAL A 316 -12.56 -7.95 1.65
N VAL A 317 -12.01 -8.51 2.74
CA VAL A 317 -11.07 -7.82 3.64
C VAL A 317 -9.84 -7.36 2.85
N LYS A 318 -9.20 -8.28 2.12
CA LYS A 318 -8.02 -7.97 1.30
C LYS A 318 -8.32 -6.89 0.26
N THR A 319 -9.36 -7.06 -0.55
CA THR A 319 -9.72 -6.07 -1.58
C THR A 319 -10.04 -4.70 -0.99
N ASN A 320 -10.68 -4.63 0.18
CA ASN A 320 -10.96 -3.35 0.84
C ASN A 320 -9.69 -2.62 1.30
N ILE A 321 -8.71 -3.36 1.82
CA ILE A 321 -7.43 -2.79 2.25
C ILE A 321 -6.54 -2.42 1.05
N GLU A 322 -6.50 -3.25 0.02
CA GLU A 322 -5.77 -2.94 -1.22
C GLU A 322 -6.34 -1.72 -1.94
N ARG A 323 -7.67 -1.53 -1.91
CA ARG A 323 -8.34 -0.35 -2.49
C ARG A 323 -7.92 0.97 -1.87
N ILE A 324 -7.45 0.98 -0.62
CA ILE A 324 -6.92 2.17 0.05
C ILE A 324 -5.39 2.25 -0.04
N GLY A 325 -4.76 1.44 -0.90
CA GLY A 325 -3.30 1.39 -1.05
C GLY A 325 -2.59 0.68 0.10
N GLY A 326 -3.32 -0.08 0.91
CA GLY A 326 -2.77 -0.89 1.99
C GLY A 326 -2.47 -2.33 1.58
N ALA A 327 -1.89 -3.08 2.50
CA ALA A 327 -1.65 -4.51 2.36
C ALA A 327 -2.18 -5.27 3.58
N VAL A 328 -2.53 -6.54 3.40
CA VAL A 328 -2.90 -7.44 4.49
C VAL A 328 -2.03 -8.70 4.43
N SER A 329 -1.57 -9.14 5.59
CA SER A 329 -0.81 -10.37 5.75
C SER A 329 -1.30 -11.15 6.97
N VAL A 330 -1.02 -12.45 6.98
CA VAL A 330 -1.36 -13.35 8.08
C VAL A 330 -0.15 -14.17 8.45
N ASP A 331 0.12 -14.27 9.75
CA ASP A 331 1.07 -15.20 10.33
C ASP A 331 0.31 -16.07 11.34
N SER A 332 0.47 -17.39 11.27
CA SER A 332 -0.26 -18.30 12.14
C SER A 332 0.54 -19.56 12.41
N THR A 333 0.51 -19.99 13.67
CA THR A 333 1.12 -21.25 14.08
C THR A 333 0.07 -22.10 14.78
N LEU A 334 -0.07 -23.35 14.32
CA LEU A 334 -1.02 -24.30 14.88
C LEU A 334 -0.79 -24.48 16.39
N GLY A 335 -1.85 -24.31 17.16
CA GLY A 335 -1.85 -24.37 18.62
C GLY A 335 -1.36 -23.10 19.32
N GLN A 336 -0.82 -22.10 18.62
CA GLN A 336 -0.31 -20.87 19.23
C GLN A 336 -1.17 -19.63 18.92
N GLY A 337 -1.91 -19.66 17.80
CA GLY A 337 -2.84 -18.59 17.44
C GLY A 337 -2.55 -17.98 16.06
N THR A 338 -3.14 -16.82 15.80
CA THR A 338 -3.08 -16.14 14.50
C THR A 338 -2.87 -14.65 14.69
N VAL A 339 -2.03 -14.05 13.84
CA VAL A 339 -1.79 -12.61 13.77
C VAL A 339 -2.12 -12.12 12.36
N TRP A 340 -3.14 -11.28 12.27
CA TRP A 340 -3.46 -10.54 11.06
C TRP A 340 -2.81 -9.17 11.12
N ARG A 341 -2.03 -8.79 10.11
CA ARG A 341 -1.39 -7.47 10.03
C ARG A 341 -1.90 -6.71 8.81
N LEU A 342 -2.46 -5.53 9.06
CA LEU A 342 -2.89 -4.57 8.05
C LEU A 342 -1.86 -3.44 8.02
N THR A 343 -1.28 -3.19 6.86
CA THR A 343 -0.37 -2.07 6.62
C THR A 343 -1.12 -1.02 5.81
N ILE A 344 -1.36 0.15 6.39
CA ILE A 344 -2.18 1.20 5.80
C ILE A 344 -1.30 2.44 5.58
N PRO A 345 -1.31 3.08 4.39
CA PRO A 345 -0.56 4.32 4.18
C PRO A 345 -1.10 5.46 5.06
N LEU A 346 -0.24 6.37 5.51
CA LEU A 346 -0.66 7.53 6.32
C LEU A 346 -1.43 8.60 5.50
N THR A 347 -1.34 8.56 4.16
CA THR A 347 -1.86 9.61 3.28
C THR A 347 -2.96 9.11 2.35
N LEU A 348 -3.82 10.05 1.89
CA LEU A 348 -4.67 9.83 0.72
C LEU A 348 -3.81 9.31 -0.43
N ALA A 349 -4.19 8.15 -0.99
CA ALA A 349 -3.32 7.31 -1.80
C ALA A 349 -2.72 8.05 -3.01
N ILE A 350 -1.47 8.50 -2.88
CA ILE A 350 -0.61 8.81 -4.00
C ILE A 350 -0.05 7.47 -4.47
N ILE A 351 -0.34 7.09 -5.69
CA ILE A 351 0.21 5.86 -6.29
C ILE A 351 1.11 6.23 -7.46
N GLN A 352 2.18 5.45 -7.65
CA GLN A 352 2.92 5.48 -8.91
C GLN A 352 2.13 4.72 -9.97
N ALA A 353 1.91 5.34 -11.11
CA ALA A 353 1.12 4.77 -12.17
C ALA A 353 1.70 5.07 -13.56
N LEU A 354 1.41 4.19 -14.51
CA LEU A 354 1.69 4.36 -15.92
C LEU A 354 0.46 4.93 -16.61
N THR A 355 0.66 6.02 -17.33
CA THR A 355 -0.38 6.65 -18.14
C THR A 355 -0.39 6.01 -19.53
N VAL A 356 -1.55 5.56 -19.97
CA VAL A 356 -1.73 4.83 -21.24
C VAL A 356 -2.86 5.41 -22.06
N ASP A 357 -2.71 5.40 -23.38
CA ASP A 357 -3.76 5.82 -24.30
C ASP A 357 -4.45 4.58 -24.89
N CYS A 358 -5.78 4.68 -25.05
CA CYS A 358 -6.61 3.73 -25.76
C CYS A 358 -7.72 4.50 -26.48
N GLY A 359 -7.72 4.45 -27.81
CA GLY A 359 -8.51 5.35 -28.65
C GLY A 359 -8.09 6.81 -28.46
N ASP A 360 -9.08 7.67 -28.23
CA ASP A 360 -8.90 9.10 -27.91
C ASP A 360 -8.86 9.38 -26.40
N GLN A 361 -8.88 8.34 -25.57
CA GLN A 361 -8.97 8.44 -24.12
C GLN A 361 -7.69 7.99 -23.41
N ARG A 362 -7.49 8.55 -22.21
CA ARG A 362 -6.32 8.33 -21.38
C ARG A 362 -6.69 7.65 -20.08
N TYR A 363 -5.97 6.58 -19.77
CA TYR A 363 -6.18 5.74 -18.60
C TYR A 363 -4.90 5.63 -17.80
N VAL A 364 -5.05 5.17 -16.56
CA VAL A 364 -3.97 5.07 -15.59
C VAL A 364 -3.90 3.64 -15.06
N VAL A 365 -2.73 3.03 -15.11
CA VAL A 365 -2.49 1.67 -14.61
C VAL A 365 -1.53 1.74 -13.42
N PRO A 366 -1.92 1.27 -12.22
CA PRO A 366 -1.01 1.22 -11.08
C PRO A 366 0.27 0.45 -11.42
N GLN A 367 1.44 1.07 -11.22
CA GLN A 367 2.72 0.48 -11.63
C GLN A 367 3.01 -0.83 -10.89
N VAL A 368 2.55 -0.96 -9.65
CA VAL A 368 2.68 -2.18 -8.84
C VAL A 368 2.06 -3.42 -9.50
N ALA A 369 1.07 -3.23 -10.37
CA ALA A 369 0.43 -4.33 -11.11
C ALA A 369 1.20 -4.71 -12.38
N VAL A 370 2.17 -3.91 -12.82
CA VAL A 370 2.87 -4.07 -14.10
C VAL A 370 4.19 -4.80 -13.89
N LEU A 371 4.36 -5.95 -14.55
CA LEU A 371 5.60 -6.74 -14.52
C LEU A 371 6.57 -6.30 -15.62
N GLU A 372 6.08 -6.18 -16.85
CA GLU A 372 6.87 -5.79 -18.01
C GLU A 372 5.98 -5.23 -19.13
N LEU A 373 6.59 -4.51 -20.08
CA LEU A 373 5.94 -3.94 -21.25
C LEU A 373 6.52 -4.57 -22.51
N VAL A 374 5.66 -4.97 -23.45
CA VAL A 374 6.05 -5.58 -24.73
C VAL A 374 5.43 -4.78 -25.85
N PHE A 375 6.24 -4.36 -26.84
CA PHE A 375 5.74 -3.66 -28.02
C PHE A 375 5.57 -4.63 -29.18
N ILE A 376 4.45 -4.52 -29.91
CA ILE A 376 4.19 -5.30 -31.12
C ILE A 376 4.32 -4.40 -32.35
N ASP A 377 5.41 -4.60 -33.08
CA ASP A 377 5.72 -3.90 -34.34
C ASP A 377 4.96 -4.47 -35.56
N GLY A 378 4.34 -5.65 -35.42
CA GLY A 378 3.59 -6.33 -36.47
C GLY A 378 4.43 -7.14 -37.47
N GLN A 379 5.76 -7.16 -37.33
CA GLN A 379 6.72 -7.80 -38.25
C GLN A 379 7.20 -9.17 -37.73
N SER A 380 7.44 -9.30 -36.42
CA SER A 380 8.15 -10.44 -35.82
C SER A 380 7.26 -11.38 -34.99
N THR A 381 6.27 -10.82 -34.28
CA THR A 381 5.42 -11.56 -33.34
C THR A 381 4.01 -11.01 -33.41
N LYS A 382 2.98 -11.87 -33.49
CA LYS A 382 1.58 -11.45 -33.65
C LYS A 382 0.73 -11.92 -32.48
N ILE A 383 -0.36 -11.21 -32.23
CA ILE A 383 -1.43 -11.69 -31.35
C ILE A 383 -2.03 -12.93 -32.01
N GLU A 384 -1.93 -14.07 -31.32
CA GLU A 384 -2.53 -15.33 -31.73
C GLU A 384 -3.95 -15.42 -31.13
N TYR A 385 -4.82 -16.24 -31.71
CA TYR A 385 -6.16 -16.50 -31.16
C TYR A 385 -6.27 -17.98 -30.81
N ALA A 386 -6.50 -18.28 -29.54
CA ALA A 386 -6.72 -19.64 -29.05
C ALA A 386 -8.18 -19.78 -28.59
N SER A 387 -8.96 -20.61 -29.26
CA SER A 387 -10.39 -20.83 -28.98
C SER A 387 -11.23 -19.53 -28.94
N GLY A 388 -10.85 -18.55 -29.77
CA GLY A 388 -11.51 -17.24 -29.84
C GLY A 388 -10.99 -16.17 -28.86
N ALA A 389 -10.10 -16.53 -27.92
CA ALA A 389 -9.46 -15.58 -27.02
C ALA A 389 -8.10 -15.12 -27.57
N PRO A 390 -7.78 -13.81 -27.53
CA PRO A 390 -6.46 -13.34 -27.95
C PRO A 390 -5.40 -13.75 -26.93
N VAL A 391 -4.28 -14.26 -27.42
CA VAL A 391 -3.14 -14.71 -26.62
C VAL A 391 -1.83 -14.22 -27.23
N TYR A 392 -0.82 -14.01 -26.40
CA TYR A 392 0.53 -13.66 -26.83
C TYR A 392 1.54 -14.67 -26.30
N ARG A 393 2.49 -15.10 -27.14
CA ARG A 393 3.51 -16.06 -26.72
C ARG A 393 4.70 -15.32 -26.10
N LEU A 394 4.63 -15.12 -24.78
CA LEU A 394 5.69 -14.48 -24.03
C LEU A 394 6.69 -15.53 -23.50
N ARG A 395 7.91 -15.54 -24.03
CA ARG A 395 8.99 -16.47 -23.64
C ARG A 395 8.52 -17.94 -23.68
N GLY A 396 7.84 -18.33 -24.77
CA GLY A 396 7.33 -19.68 -24.98
C GLY A 396 6.05 -20.05 -24.22
N LYS A 397 5.55 -19.19 -23.32
CA LYS A 397 4.30 -19.41 -22.58
C LYS A 397 3.17 -18.58 -23.18
N LEU A 398 1.97 -19.16 -23.28
CA LEU A 398 0.78 -18.43 -23.71
C LEU A 398 0.32 -17.49 -22.60
N LEU A 399 0.38 -16.19 -22.87
CA LEU A 399 -0.14 -15.11 -22.04
C LEU A 399 -1.54 -14.74 -22.57
N PRO A 400 -2.61 -14.94 -21.78
CA PRO A 400 -3.94 -14.50 -22.18
C PRO A 400 -3.98 -12.97 -22.27
N LEU A 401 -4.59 -12.43 -23.32
CA LEU A 401 -4.71 -10.99 -23.52
C LEU A 401 -6.13 -10.50 -23.26
N VAL A 402 -6.21 -9.30 -22.71
CA VAL A 402 -7.41 -8.48 -22.65
C VAL A 402 -7.11 -7.23 -23.47
N ARG A 403 -7.91 -6.94 -24.48
CA ARG A 403 -7.80 -5.65 -25.16
C ARG A 403 -8.61 -4.59 -24.40
N LEU A 404 -7.96 -3.47 -24.10
CA LEU A 404 -8.58 -2.40 -23.31
C LEU A 404 -9.78 -1.79 -24.06
N ASP A 405 -9.65 -1.54 -25.36
CA ASP A 405 -10.74 -1.04 -26.22
C ASP A 405 -12.02 -1.90 -26.10
N ARG A 406 -11.90 -3.23 -26.26
CA ARG A 406 -13.01 -4.17 -26.13
C ARG A 406 -13.56 -4.24 -24.71
N ALA A 407 -12.68 -4.16 -23.70
CA ALA A 407 -13.10 -4.17 -22.30
C ALA A 407 -13.95 -2.94 -21.96
N LEU A 408 -13.66 -1.81 -22.60
CA LEU A 408 -14.35 -0.53 -22.43
C LEU A 408 -15.55 -0.34 -23.36
N GLY A 409 -15.73 -1.21 -24.36
CA GLY A 409 -16.77 -1.08 -25.37
C GLY A 409 -16.49 0.01 -26.41
N LEU A 410 -15.22 0.34 -26.62
CA LEU A 410 -14.75 1.26 -27.67
C LEU A 410 -14.64 0.52 -29.01
N ASP A 411 -14.57 1.29 -30.10
CA ASP A 411 -14.29 0.74 -31.42
C ASP A 411 -12.90 0.07 -31.43
N PRO A 412 -12.80 -1.21 -31.83
CA PRO A 412 -11.56 -1.95 -31.72
C PRO A 412 -10.51 -1.42 -32.70
N GLY A 413 -9.32 -1.13 -32.17
CA GLY A 413 -8.15 -0.74 -32.96
C GLY A 413 -7.48 -1.92 -33.67
N GLY A 414 -6.40 -1.63 -34.43
CA GLY A 414 -5.57 -2.68 -35.05
C GLY A 414 -4.82 -3.56 -34.03
N ASP A 415 -4.20 -4.64 -34.51
CA ASP A 415 -3.34 -5.54 -33.73
C ASP A 415 -1.83 -5.21 -33.91
N GLN A 416 -1.50 -4.13 -34.64
CA GLN A 416 -0.13 -3.70 -34.95
C GLN A 416 0.14 -2.32 -34.35
N GLY A 417 1.38 -2.08 -33.91
CA GLY A 417 1.78 -0.82 -33.29
C GLY A 417 1.18 -0.63 -31.89
N VAL A 418 0.85 -1.73 -31.20
CA VAL A 418 0.23 -1.74 -29.88
C VAL A 418 1.22 -2.20 -28.81
N TYR A 419 0.95 -1.83 -27.56
CA TYR A 419 1.70 -2.30 -26.39
C TYR A 419 0.89 -3.34 -25.63
N ILE A 420 1.57 -4.40 -25.18
CA ILE A 420 1.06 -5.35 -24.21
C ILE A 420 1.70 -5.03 -22.86
N MET A 421 0.89 -4.60 -21.90
CA MET A 421 1.30 -4.51 -20.50
C MET A 421 1.10 -5.87 -19.85
N VAL A 422 2.17 -6.52 -19.41
CA VAL A 422 2.07 -7.78 -18.66
C VAL A 422 1.73 -7.44 -17.23
N LEU A 423 0.50 -7.74 -16.83
CA LEU A 423 -0.03 -7.43 -15.50
C LEU A 423 -0.07 -8.69 -14.63
N GLN A 424 0.07 -8.49 -13.32
CA GLN A 424 -0.17 -9.51 -12.31
C GLN A 424 -1.30 -9.09 -11.36
N ALA A 425 -2.34 -9.90 -11.30
CA ALA A 425 -3.47 -9.71 -10.38
C ALA A 425 -3.95 -11.07 -9.87
N ASP A 426 -4.31 -11.15 -8.59
CA ASP A 426 -4.80 -12.38 -7.94
C ASP A 426 -3.90 -13.63 -8.16
N GLY A 427 -2.58 -13.42 -8.22
CA GLY A 427 -1.58 -14.47 -8.47
C GLY A 427 -1.52 -14.97 -9.91
N ARG A 428 -2.20 -14.31 -10.85
CA ARG A 428 -2.26 -14.67 -12.27
C ARG A 428 -1.65 -13.58 -13.13
N ARG A 429 -1.05 -14.00 -14.25
CA ARG A 429 -0.46 -13.10 -15.25
C ARG A 429 -1.34 -13.05 -16.50
N PHE A 430 -1.59 -11.84 -16.98
CA PHE A 430 -2.30 -11.59 -18.23
C PHE A 430 -1.72 -10.37 -18.92
N GLY A 431 -1.92 -10.24 -20.23
CA GLY A 431 -1.54 -9.05 -20.98
C GLY A 431 -2.72 -8.11 -21.16
N LEU A 432 -2.51 -6.81 -20.94
CA LEU A 432 -3.45 -5.75 -21.30
C LEU A 432 -2.93 -5.07 -22.57
N VAL A 433 -3.69 -5.15 -23.66
CA VAL A 433 -3.36 -4.48 -24.92
C VAL A 433 -3.85 -3.04 -24.87
N VAL A 434 -2.94 -2.10 -25.10
CA VAL A 434 -3.18 -0.65 -25.14
C VAL A 434 -2.48 -0.04 -26.37
N ASP A 435 -2.92 1.13 -26.81
CA ASP A 435 -2.37 1.73 -28.04
C ASP A 435 -1.00 2.33 -27.77
N ARG A 436 -0.84 3.05 -26.66
CA ARG A 436 0.43 3.68 -26.28
C ARG A 436 0.63 3.67 -24.78
N VAL A 437 1.88 3.49 -24.37
CA VAL A 437 2.32 3.78 -23.01
C VAL A 437 3.09 5.09 -23.03
N LEU A 438 2.74 6.02 -22.15
CA LEU A 438 3.33 7.35 -22.10
C LEU A 438 4.47 7.40 -21.09
N ASN A 439 4.17 7.80 -19.86
CA ASN A 439 5.12 8.05 -18.81
C ASN A 439 4.62 7.46 -17.48
N THR A 440 5.56 7.34 -16.54
CA THR A 440 5.25 7.06 -15.13
C THR A 440 5.04 8.39 -14.42
N GLU A 441 3.96 8.52 -13.66
CA GLU A 441 3.71 9.68 -12.81
C GLU A 441 3.02 9.31 -11.50
N GLU A 442 3.25 10.15 -10.49
CA GLU A 442 2.55 10.05 -9.20
C GLU A 442 1.17 10.70 -9.33
N VAL A 443 0.14 9.91 -9.04
CA VAL A 443 -1.25 10.33 -9.18
C VAL A 443 -1.99 10.23 -7.85
N VAL A 444 -2.83 11.22 -7.56
CA VAL A 444 -3.71 11.20 -6.38
C VAL A 444 -4.96 10.40 -6.73
N VAL A 445 -5.21 9.30 -6.04
CA VAL A 445 -6.40 8.47 -6.25
C VAL A 445 -7.62 9.12 -5.62
N LYS A 446 -8.59 9.51 -6.44
CA LYS A 446 -9.94 9.90 -6.00
C LYS A 446 -10.86 8.69 -6.13
N ALA A 447 -11.50 8.32 -5.01
CA ALA A 447 -12.45 7.22 -5.01
C ALA A 447 -13.66 7.55 -5.90
N LEU A 448 -14.09 6.58 -6.72
CA LEU A 448 -15.27 6.72 -7.54
C LEU A 448 -16.54 6.67 -6.68
N ASN A 449 -17.53 7.51 -7.03
CA ASN A 449 -18.85 7.48 -6.41
C ASN A 449 -19.48 6.08 -6.58
N THR A 450 -20.30 5.65 -5.61
CA THR A 450 -20.94 4.33 -5.60
C THR A 450 -21.71 4.01 -6.88
N ARG A 451 -22.28 5.01 -7.58
CA ARG A 451 -22.94 4.80 -8.88
C ARG A 451 -22.00 4.34 -10.00
N PHE A 452 -20.71 4.66 -9.92
CA PHE A 452 -19.70 4.24 -10.90
C PHE A 452 -19.05 2.90 -10.54
N LYS A 453 -19.27 2.37 -9.32
CA LYS A 453 -18.72 1.08 -8.91
C LYS A 453 -19.29 -0.09 -9.71
N ASP A 454 -20.53 0.03 -10.18
CA ASP A 454 -21.21 -1.01 -10.97
C ASP A 454 -20.57 -1.22 -12.35
N ILE A 455 -19.77 -0.26 -12.84
CA ILE A 455 -19.00 -0.42 -14.09
C ILE A 455 -17.93 -1.51 -13.94
N GLY A 456 -17.38 -1.67 -12.72
CA GLY A 456 -16.50 -2.78 -12.37
C GLY A 456 -15.21 -2.88 -13.20
N LEU A 457 -14.70 -1.76 -13.73
CA LEU A 457 -13.45 -1.69 -14.51
C LEU A 457 -12.42 -0.74 -13.91
N TYR A 458 -12.84 0.13 -13.00
CA TYR A 458 -12.04 1.24 -12.49
C TYR A 458 -11.90 1.16 -10.98
N ALA A 459 -10.67 1.31 -10.49
CA ALA A 459 -10.36 1.40 -9.06
C ALA A 459 -10.60 2.82 -8.51
N GLY A 460 -10.47 3.84 -9.37
CA GLY A 460 -10.51 5.25 -8.99
C GLY A 460 -10.45 6.17 -10.20
N ALA A 461 -10.36 7.47 -9.94
CA ALA A 461 -10.06 8.49 -10.92
C ALA A 461 -8.95 9.41 -10.41
N THR A 462 -8.28 10.12 -11.31
CA THR A 462 -7.27 11.11 -10.96
C THR A 462 -7.29 12.29 -11.95
N ILE A 463 -6.57 13.35 -11.62
CA ILE A 463 -6.31 14.48 -12.52
C ILE A 463 -4.85 14.40 -12.93
N LEU A 464 -4.61 14.35 -14.23
CA LEU A 464 -3.29 14.15 -14.82
C LEU A 464 -2.51 15.47 -14.90
N GLY A 465 -1.23 15.37 -15.25
CA GLY A 465 -0.34 16.52 -15.45
C GLY A 465 -0.79 17.52 -16.54
N ASP A 466 -1.76 17.17 -17.39
CA ASP A 466 -2.35 18.05 -18.39
C ASP A 466 -3.72 18.61 -17.97
N GLY A 467 -4.16 18.35 -16.74
CA GLY A 467 -5.46 18.74 -16.21
C GLY A 467 -6.63 17.87 -16.66
N LYS A 468 -6.40 16.85 -17.52
CA LYS A 468 -7.45 15.91 -17.91
C LYS A 468 -7.73 14.90 -16.81
N VAL A 469 -8.94 14.35 -16.81
CA VAL A 469 -9.32 13.26 -15.91
C VAL A 469 -8.79 11.94 -16.48
N GLY A 470 -8.01 11.22 -15.67
CA GLY A 470 -7.57 9.86 -15.96
C GLY A 470 -8.33 8.85 -15.09
N LEU A 471 -8.89 7.80 -15.71
CA LEU A 471 -9.52 6.70 -14.97
C LEU A 471 -8.48 5.64 -14.62
N ILE A 472 -8.43 5.24 -13.35
CA ILE A 472 -7.48 4.25 -12.84
C ILE A 472 -8.08 2.87 -13.04
N LEU A 473 -7.41 2.04 -13.83
CA LEU A 473 -7.86 0.69 -14.18
C LEU A 473 -7.70 -0.29 -13.01
N ASP A 474 -8.72 -1.10 -12.78
CA ASP A 474 -8.69 -2.20 -11.81
C ASP A 474 -8.13 -3.47 -12.49
N ALA A 475 -6.87 -3.80 -12.19
CA ALA A 475 -6.19 -4.95 -12.76
C ALA A 475 -6.87 -6.29 -12.41
N SER A 476 -7.41 -6.44 -11.19
CA SER A 476 -8.13 -7.65 -10.78
C SER A 476 -9.45 -7.78 -11.53
N ALA A 477 -10.15 -6.67 -11.78
CA ALA A 477 -11.37 -6.69 -12.58
C ALA A 477 -11.12 -7.02 -14.05
N LEU A 478 -10.05 -6.47 -14.64
CA LEU A 478 -9.61 -6.81 -15.99
C LEU A 478 -9.20 -8.30 -16.08
N ALA A 479 -8.51 -8.83 -15.07
CA ALA A 479 -8.13 -10.23 -15.00
C ALA A 479 -9.37 -11.16 -15.01
N ARG A 480 -10.44 -10.83 -14.27
CA ARG A 480 -11.69 -11.61 -14.30
C ARG A 480 -12.34 -11.66 -15.69
N ARG A 481 -12.23 -10.59 -16.48
CA ARG A 481 -12.74 -10.57 -17.87
C ARG A 481 -11.91 -11.42 -18.83
N SER A 482 -10.61 -11.58 -18.57
CA SER A 482 -9.75 -12.51 -19.33
C SER A 482 -10.24 -13.97 -19.23
N HIS A 483 -10.83 -14.34 -18.08
CA HIS A 483 -11.31 -15.70 -17.84
C HIS A 483 -12.60 -16.04 -18.58
N LEU A 484 -13.55 -15.10 -18.73
CA LEU A 484 -14.78 -15.34 -19.48
C LEU A 484 -14.52 -15.69 -20.95
N ALA A 485 -13.43 -15.18 -21.53
CA ALA A 485 -13.03 -15.51 -22.90
C ALA A 485 -12.36 -16.89 -23.02
N VAL A 486 -11.71 -17.37 -21.96
CA VAL A 486 -10.94 -18.63 -21.97
C VAL A 486 -11.78 -19.83 -21.48
N ASP A 487 -12.67 -19.64 -20.50
CA ASP A 487 -13.48 -20.72 -19.93
C ASP A 487 -14.58 -21.21 -20.89
N ALA A 488 -15.10 -20.34 -21.76
CA ALA A 488 -16.00 -20.72 -22.85
C ALA A 488 -15.36 -21.74 -23.84
N GLY A 489 -14.02 -21.81 -23.89
CA GLY A 489 -13.28 -22.80 -24.67
C GLY A 489 -12.85 -24.05 -23.89
N ARG A 490 -12.81 -24.01 -22.55
CA ARG A 490 -12.33 -25.14 -21.73
C ARG A 490 -13.34 -26.27 -21.63
N GLU A 491 -14.64 -26.00 -21.71
CA GLU A 491 -15.67 -27.05 -21.67
C GLU A 491 -15.68 -27.95 -22.92
N ASN A 492 -15.11 -27.51 -24.05
CA ASN A 492 -15.06 -28.30 -25.29
C ASN A 492 -13.79 -29.14 -25.50
N LEU A 493 -12.77 -29.01 -24.63
CA LEU A 493 -11.47 -29.68 -24.80
C LEU A 493 -11.29 -30.94 -23.95
N VAL A 494 -12.26 -31.29 -23.09
CA VAL A 494 -12.18 -32.49 -22.23
C VAL A 494 -12.53 -33.79 -22.99
N GLY A 495 -12.96 -33.70 -24.25
CA GLY A 495 -13.40 -34.85 -25.05
C GLY A 495 -12.33 -35.67 -25.77
N THR A 496 -11.12 -35.14 -26.01
CA THR A 496 -10.14 -35.85 -26.87
C THR A 496 -8.70 -35.56 -26.47
N SER A 497 -8.17 -36.37 -25.54
CA SER A 497 -6.89 -37.07 -25.69
C SER A 497 -6.52 -37.79 -24.40
N ARG A 498 -6.94 -39.05 -24.31
CA ARG A 498 -6.17 -40.09 -23.62
C ARG A 498 -5.22 -40.71 -24.64
N ALA A 499 -3.97 -40.95 -24.21
CA ALA A 499 -2.77 -41.43 -24.95
C ALA A 499 -1.98 -40.28 -25.62
N ALA A 500 -0.70 -40.02 -25.34
CA ALA A 500 0.41 -40.71 -24.66
C ALA A 500 1.14 -39.66 -23.77
N GLY A 501 1.85 -39.94 -22.67
CA GLY A 501 2.79 -41.02 -22.39
C GLY A 501 4.24 -40.51 -22.48
N GLY A 502 4.78 -39.93 -21.39
CA GLY A 502 6.22 -40.02 -21.03
C GLY A 502 7.23 -38.93 -21.47
N ALA A 503 7.71 -38.18 -20.47
CA ALA A 503 9.09 -37.72 -20.19
C ALA A 503 9.98 -37.00 -21.25
N GLY A 504 10.52 -35.85 -20.83
CA GLY A 504 11.74 -35.24 -21.37
C GLY A 504 11.85 -33.74 -21.07
N THR A 505 12.63 -33.35 -20.06
CA THR A 505 13.11 -31.97 -19.90
C THR A 505 13.98 -31.63 -21.10
N GLY A 506 13.44 -30.89 -22.07
CA GLY A 506 14.16 -30.49 -23.27
C GLY A 506 15.32 -29.55 -22.96
N GLU A 507 16.48 -29.83 -23.54
CA GLU A 507 17.65 -28.95 -23.52
C GLU A 507 17.31 -27.67 -24.29
N ARG A 508 17.42 -26.51 -23.64
CA ARG A 508 17.12 -25.20 -24.25
C ARG A 508 18.34 -24.71 -25.01
N LEU A 509 18.16 -24.30 -26.26
CA LEU A 509 19.20 -23.85 -27.17
C LEU A 509 18.92 -22.41 -27.61
N LEU A 510 19.92 -21.53 -27.53
CA LEU A 510 19.96 -20.23 -28.19
C LEU A 510 20.31 -20.42 -29.66
N ILE A 511 19.48 -19.89 -30.55
CA ILE A 511 19.66 -19.96 -32.00
C ILE A 511 20.23 -18.63 -32.49
N THR A 512 21.36 -18.68 -33.17
CA THR A 512 22.06 -17.52 -33.73
C THR A 512 22.25 -17.68 -35.24
N ALA A 513 22.35 -16.55 -35.93
CA ALA A 513 22.77 -16.52 -37.32
C ALA A 513 24.27 -16.17 -37.39
N VAL A 514 25.00 -16.90 -38.24
CA VAL A 514 26.43 -16.72 -38.47
C VAL A 514 26.69 -16.90 -39.97
N GLY A 515 26.78 -15.81 -40.72
CA GLY A 515 26.67 -15.79 -42.18
C GLY A 515 25.34 -16.41 -42.63
N GLU A 516 25.42 -17.36 -43.56
CA GLU A 516 24.26 -18.15 -43.98
C GLU A 516 23.94 -19.34 -43.04
N ARG A 517 24.79 -19.56 -42.02
CA ARG A 517 24.65 -20.69 -41.08
C ARG A 517 23.68 -20.34 -39.96
N ARG A 518 22.92 -21.35 -39.52
CA ARG A 518 22.06 -21.28 -38.35
C ARG A 518 22.67 -22.15 -37.25
N VAL A 519 23.15 -21.52 -36.20
CA VAL A 519 23.94 -22.17 -35.14
C VAL A 519 23.13 -22.17 -33.84
N ALA A 520 23.21 -23.26 -33.09
CA ALA A 520 22.56 -23.45 -31.81
C ALA A 520 23.59 -23.59 -30.69
N ILE A 521 23.42 -22.82 -29.62
CA ILE A 521 24.28 -22.76 -28.45
C ILE A 521 23.43 -23.16 -27.24
N PRO A 522 23.80 -24.18 -26.44
CA PRO A 522 23.08 -24.51 -25.21
C PRO A 522 22.90 -23.31 -24.28
N LEU A 523 21.66 -23.01 -23.92
CA LEU A 523 21.31 -21.79 -23.19
C LEU A 523 21.84 -21.79 -21.75
N ASP A 524 22.04 -22.97 -21.18
CA ASP A 524 22.68 -23.16 -19.87
C ASP A 524 24.16 -22.73 -19.85
N THR A 525 24.83 -22.76 -21.00
CA THR A 525 26.19 -22.20 -21.14
C THR A 525 26.18 -20.67 -21.27
N VAL A 526 25.05 -20.05 -21.57
CA VAL A 526 25.00 -18.59 -21.81
C VAL A 526 24.81 -17.84 -20.49
N THR A 527 25.80 -17.03 -20.12
CA THR A 527 25.67 -16.13 -18.96
C THR A 527 24.90 -14.87 -19.31
N ARG A 528 25.17 -14.28 -20.49
CA ARG A 528 24.51 -13.04 -20.94
C ARG A 528 24.50 -12.88 -22.45
N LEU A 529 23.54 -12.11 -22.93
CA LEU A 529 23.47 -11.61 -24.31
C LEU A 529 23.66 -10.10 -24.25
N GLU A 530 24.61 -9.57 -25.00
CA GLU A 530 24.98 -8.15 -25.02
C GLU A 530 25.08 -7.64 -26.45
N GLU A 531 24.93 -6.33 -26.63
CA GLU A 531 25.23 -5.64 -27.88
C GLU A 531 26.26 -4.54 -27.63
N PHE A 532 27.34 -4.56 -28.40
CA PHE A 532 28.39 -3.56 -28.31
C PHE A 532 28.44 -2.71 -29.59
N PRO A 533 28.56 -1.38 -29.48
CA PRO A 533 28.97 -0.54 -30.60
C PRO A 533 30.30 -1.04 -31.19
N ARG A 534 30.41 -1.11 -32.53
CA ARG A 534 31.61 -1.63 -33.20
C ARG A 534 32.88 -0.85 -32.87
N ASP A 535 32.76 0.45 -32.63
CA ASP A 535 33.86 1.34 -32.26
C ASP A 535 34.42 1.08 -30.85
N ARG A 536 33.72 0.30 -30.02
CA ARG A 536 34.21 -0.17 -28.72
C ARG A 536 35.05 -1.44 -28.79
N ILE A 537 35.15 -2.08 -29.96
CA ILE A 537 36.00 -3.26 -30.13
C ILE A 537 37.44 -2.79 -30.29
N GLU A 538 38.28 -3.15 -29.33
CA GLU A 538 39.71 -2.86 -29.30
C GLU A 538 40.52 -4.12 -29.65
N HIS A 539 41.81 -3.95 -29.92
CA HIS A 539 42.72 -5.06 -30.23
C HIS A 539 43.81 -5.19 -29.17
N ALA A 540 43.92 -6.37 -28.57
CA ALA A 540 45.01 -6.76 -27.68
C ALA A 540 45.85 -7.86 -28.35
N GLY A 541 46.93 -7.45 -29.04
CA GLY A 541 47.73 -8.35 -29.87
C GLY A 541 46.95 -8.80 -31.10
N SER A 542 46.80 -10.11 -31.29
CA SER A 542 46.02 -10.71 -32.39
C SER A 542 44.55 -10.98 -32.03
N ARG A 543 44.05 -10.46 -30.90
CA ARG A 543 42.72 -10.75 -30.37
C ARG A 543 41.87 -9.49 -30.30
N GLU A 544 40.61 -9.60 -30.68
CA GLU A 544 39.62 -8.57 -30.41
C GLU A 544 39.18 -8.64 -28.94
N VAL A 545 39.01 -7.49 -28.32
CA VAL A 545 38.59 -7.35 -26.92
C VAL A 545 37.63 -6.18 -26.77
N VAL A 546 36.82 -6.18 -25.71
CA VAL A 546 36.01 -5.02 -25.31
C VAL A 546 36.15 -4.79 -23.81
N GLN A 547 36.15 -3.54 -23.37
CA GLN A 547 36.07 -3.23 -21.95
C GLN A 547 34.64 -3.49 -21.45
N TYR A 548 34.49 -4.45 -20.57
CA TYR A 548 33.19 -4.85 -20.01
C TYR A 548 33.27 -4.97 -18.50
N ARG A 549 32.47 -4.16 -17.79
CA ARG A 549 32.42 -4.11 -16.30
C ARG A 549 33.78 -3.94 -15.62
N GLY A 550 34.67 -3.14 -16.21
CA GLY A 550 35.99 -2.87 -15.67
C GLY A 550 37.03 -3.96 -15.92
N GLN A 551 36.69 -5.00 -16.68
CA GLN A 551 37.59 -6.08 -17.10
C GLN A 551 37.71 -6.11 -18.63
N ILE A 552 38.77 -6.74 -19.14
CA ILE A 552 38.97 -6.99 -20.58
C ILE A 552 38.23 -8.27 -20.93
N LEU A 553 37.25 -8.17 -21.82
CA LEU A 553 36.47 -9.32 -22.32
C LEU A 553 37.01 -9.73 -23.70
N PRO A 554 37.68 -10.89 -23.83
CA PRO A 554 38.11 -11.41 -25.11
C PRO A 554 36.94 -11.79 -26.00
N LEU A 555 37.02 -11.43 -27.28
CA LEU A 555 36.02 -11.69 -28.30
C LEU A 555 36.55 -12.73 -29.30
N VAL A 556 35.67 -13.64 -29.72
CA VAL A 556 35.91 -14.51 -30.88
C VAL A 556 34.73 -14.40 -31.84
N ARG A 557 35.02 -14.18 -33.13
CA ARG A 557 33.99 -14.16 -34.17
C ARG A 557 33.63 -15.57 -34.59
N LEU A 558 32.37 -15.93 -34.37
CA LEU A 558 31.90 -17.28 -34.65
C LEU A 558 31.91 -17.58 -36.16
N SER A 559 31.77 -16.55 -37.00
CA SER A 559 31.93 -16.63 -38.46
C SER A 559 33.32 -17.10 -38.86
N HIS A 560 34.37 -16.52 -38.26
CA HIS A 560 35.76 -16.92 -38.52
C HIS A 560 36.04 -18.33 -38.00
N LEU A 561 35.54 -18.66 -36.81
CA LEU A 561 35.74 -19.99 -36.21
C LEU A 561 35.09 -21.10 -37.06
N LEU A 562 33.93 -20.83 -37.62
CA LEU A 562 33.16 -21.78 -38.44
C LEU A 562 33.50 -21.68 -39.94
N GLY A 563 34.55 -20.95 -40.33
CA GLY A 563 34.95 -20.78 -41.74
C GLY A 563 33.88 -20.15 -42.64
N ALA A 564 32.92 -19.42 -42.06
CA ALA A 564 31.87 -18.73 -42.78
C ALA A 564 32.34 -17.30 -43.11
N TYR A 565 32.53 -17.01 -44.39
CA TYR A 565 32.74 -15.64 -44.86
C TYR A 565 31.38 -14.94 -44.96
N SER A 566 31.15 -13.96 -44.08
CA SER A 566 29.97 -13.09 -44.13
C SER A 566 30.34 -11.80 -44.85
N GLU A 567 29.66 -11.48 -45.95
CA GLU A 567 29.75 -10.17 -46.62
C GLU A 567 28.86 -9.10 -45.92
N MET A 568 28.11 -9.48 -44.88
CA MET A 568 27.18 -8.60 -44.17
C MET A 568 27.87 -7.89 -43.00
N GLU A 569 28.66 -6.86 -43.30
CA GLU A 569 29.19 -5.92 -42.30
C GLU A 569 28.41 -4.59 -42.22
N GLU A 570 27.11 -4.58 -42.48
CA GLU A 570 26.28 -3.38 -42.36
C GLU A 570 25.52 -3.36 -41.03
N GLY A 571 26.15 -2.84 -39.98
CA GLY A 571 25.49 -2.54 -38.71
C GLY A 571 26.42 -1.89 -37.69
N ASP A 572 25.96 -0.85 -37.00
CA ASP A 572 26.77 -0.09 -36.03
C ASP A 572 27.07 -0.86 -34.72
N THR A 573 26.36 -1.96 -34.48
CA THR A 573 26.49 -2.80 -33.29
C THR A 573 26.81 -4.26 -33.64
N VAL A 574 27.40 -4.98 -32.69
CA VAL A 574 27.65 -6.43 -32.75
C VAL A 574 26.93 -7.12 -31.60
N SER A 575 26.19 -8.19 -31.89
CA SER A 575 25.60 -9.05 -30.88
C SER A 575 26.64 -10.05 -30.38
N VAL A 576 26.77 -10.17 -29.06
CA VAL A 576 27.70 -11.13 -28.44
C VAL A 576 27.03 -12.00 -27.39
N VAL A 577 27.42 -13.27 -27.38
CA VAL A 577 27.01 -14.26 -26.38
C VAL A 577 28.14 -14.39 -25.37
N VAL A 578 27.91 -13.92 -24.13
CA VAL A 578 28.90 -13.92 -23.06
C VAL A 578 28.81 -15.22 -22.27
N TYR A 579 29.95 -15.87 -22.13
CA TYR A 579 30.18 -17.02 -21.26
C TYR A 579 31.08 -16.59 -20.09
N SER A 580 30.68 -16.91 -18.87
CA SER A 580 31.47 -16.66 -17.66
C SER A 580 31.50 -17.89 -16.77
N GLU A 581 32.70 -18.31 -16.37
CA GLU A 581 32.91 -19.40 -15.41
C GLU A 581 34.22 -19.14 -14.64
N GLY A 582 34.24 -19.43 -13.33
CA GLY A 582 35.45 -19.30 -12.51
C GLY A 582 36.06 -17.88 -12.47
N GLY A 583 35.25 -16.83 -12.61
CA GLY A 583 35.71 -15.43 -12.63
C GLY A 583 36.31 -14.96 -13.96
N ARG A 584 36.39 -15.83 -14.97
CA ARG A 584 36.79 -15.46 -16.34
C ARG A 584 35.57 -15.32 -17.23
N SER A 585 35.66 -14.44 -18.22
CA SER A 585 34.59 -14.22 -19.18
C SER A 585 35.14 -14.15 -20.60
N VAL A 586 34.40 -14.70 -21.55
CA VAL A 586 34.67 -14.70 -22.99
C VAL A 586 33.37 -14.37 -23.72
N ALA A 587 33.44 -13.68 -24.86
CA ALA A 587 32.27 -13.45 -25.71
C ALA A 587 32.42 -14.04 -27.12
N LEU A 588 31.37 -14.70 -27.58
CA LEU A 588 31.21 -15.20 -28.94
C LEU A 588 30.42 -14.14 -29.75
N VAL A 589 31.05 -13.53 -30.75
CA VAL A 589 30.40 -12.58 -31.65
C VAL A 589 29.59 -13.34 -32.69
N VAL A 590 28.31 -13.00 -32.82
CA VAL A 590 27.36 -13.58 -33.77
C VAL A 590 26.71 -12.46 -34.59
N ASP A 591 26.24 -12.76 -35.79
CA ASP A 591 25.66 -11.74 -36.68
C ASP A 591 24.33 -11.23 -36.13
N ARG A 592 23.53 -12.13 -35.56
CA ARG A 592 22.33 -11.81 -34.77
C ARG A 592 21.84 -13.00 -33.97
N ILE A 593 21.12 -12.70 -32.90
CA ILE A 593 20.35 -13.69 -32.16
C ILE A 593 19.00 -13.88 -32.87
N VAL A 594 18.64 -15.12 -33.18
CA VAL A 594 17.43 -15.46 -33.93
C VAL A 594 16.29 -15.80 -32.97
N ASP A 595 16.52 -16.74 -32.04
CA ASP A 595 15.48 -17.21 -31.12
C ASP A 595 16.06 -18.09 -29.98
N ILE A 596 15.24 -18.53 -29.03
CA ILE A 596 15.54 -19.60 -28.07
C ILE A 596 14.54 -20.74 -28.28
N ALA A 597 15.04 -21.96 -28.53
CA ALA A 597 14.22 -23.12 -28.84
C ALA A 597 14.51 -24.30 -27.88
N GLU A 598 13.51 -25.14 -27.63
CA GLU A 598 13.70 -26.42 -26.93
C GLU A 598 14.05 -27.51 -27.94
N ASN A 599 15.14 -28.24 -27.69
CA ASN A 599 15.48 -29.40 -28.50
C ASN A 599 14.52 -30.55 -28.18
N SER A 600 13.61 -30.82 -29.13
CA SER A 600 12.61 -31.90 -29.04
C SER A 600 12.97 -33.10 -29.92
N THR A 601 14.12 -33.08 -30.58
CA THR A 601 14.52 -34.09 -31.58
C THR A 601 15.89 -34.69 -31.30
N THR A 602 16.07 -35.98 -31.62
CA THR A 602 17.35 -36.69 -31.54
C THR A 602 18.32 -36.11 -32.58
N ALA A 603 19.41 -35.49 -32.14
CA ALA A 603 20.43 -34.91 -33.02
C ALA A 603 21.01 -35.99 -33.96
N ARG A 604 21.21 -35.66 -35.25
CA ARG A 604 22.00 -36.50 -36.15
C ARG A 604 23.47 -36.10 -36.00
N ARG A 605 24.29 -37.06 -35.55
CA ARG A 605 25.74 -36.95 -35.56
C ARG A 605 26.26 -37.37 -36.93
N ASP A 606 26.29 -36.45 -37.87
CA ASP A 606 27.01 -36.64 -39.12
C ASP A 606 28.29 -35.78 -39.06
N ALA A 607 29.44 -36.46 -39.23
CA ALA A 607 30.84 -36.02 -39.37
C ALA A 607 31.34 -34.81 -38.54
N GLU A 608 32.46 -35.00 -37.83
CA GLU A 608 33.20 -33.94 -37.10
C GLU A 608 33.69 -32.83 -38.05
N GLU A 609 32.86 -31.81 -38.30
CA GLU A 609 33.30 -30.52 -38.82
C GLU A 609 33.92 -29.68 -37.69
N ASP A 610 34.99 -28.96 -38.01
CA ASP A 610 35.77 -28.22 -37.01
C ASP A 610 34.90 -27.12 -36.36
N GLY A 611 34.65 -27.25 -35.05
CA GLY A 611 33.84 -26.30 -34.25
C GLY A 611 32.36 -26.67 -34.03
N LEU A 612 31.87 -27.81 -34.54
CA LEU A 612 30.47 -28.23 -34.39
C LEU A 612 30.34 -29.63 -33.75
N VAL A 613 29.27 -29.84 -32.99
CA VAL A 613 28.93 -31.13 -32.33
C VAL A 613 28.00 -31.99 -33.19
N GLY A 614 27.22 -31.37 -34.10
CA GLY A 614 26.33 -32.07 -35.03
C GLY A 614 25.23 -31.17 -35.60
N THR A 615 24.20 -31.76 -36.22
CA THR A 615 23.04 -31.03 -36.76
C THR A 615 21.71 -31.53 -36.19
N ALA A 616 20.76 -30.61 -36.03
CA ALA A 616 19.41 -30.88 -35.55
C ALA A 616 18.38 -30.10 -36.37
N VAL A 617 17.15 -30.63 -36.44
CA VAL A 617 16.02 -29.92 -37.06
C VAL A 617 15.28 -29.19 -35.95
N ILE A 618 15.53 -27.89 -35.82
CA ILE A 618 14.92 -27.03 -34.80
C ILE A 618 13.97 -26.08 -35.52
N GLN A 619 12.71 -26.00 -35.09
CA GLN A 619 11.70 -25.15 -35.75
C GLN A 619 11.60 -25.39 -37.28
N GLN A 620 11.58 -26.65 -37.71
CA GLN A 620 11.44 -27.04 -39.13
C GLN A 620 12.58 -26.56 -40.06
N ARG A 621 13.73 -26.16 -39.50
CA ARG A 621 14.92 -25.76 -40.25
C ARG A 621 16.16 -26.47 -39.71
N VAL A 622 17.09 -26.82 -40.59
CA VAL A 622 18.37 -27.43 -40.21
C VAL A 622 19.17 -26.41 -39.40
N THR A 623 19.76 -26.85 -38.29
CA THR A 623 20.52 -26.02 -37.35
C THR A 623 21.70 -26.80 -36.83
N GLU A 624 22.86 -26.16 -36.85
CA GLU A 624 24.14 -26.75 -36.43
C GLU A 624 24.35 -26.50 -34.94
N LEU A 625 24.75 -27.52 -34.19
CA LEU A 625 25.01 -27.42 -32.76
C LEU A 625 26.47 -27.04 -32.52
N LEU A 626 26.72 -25.93 -31.83
CA LEU A 626 28.07 -25.42 -31.59
C LEU A 626 28.83 -26.25 -30.55
N ASP A 627 30.11 -26.52 -30.80
CA ASP A 627 31.03 -26.95 -29.73
C ASP A 627 31.47 -25.73 -28.92
N VAL A 628 30.68 -25.40 -27.89
CA VAL A 628 30.89 -24.23 -27.04
C VAL A 628 32.27 -24.25 -26.37
N ARG A 629 32.74 -25.43 -25.95
CA ARG A 629 34.03 -25.57 -25.28
C ARG A 629 35.19 -25.19 -26.20
N ARG A 630 35.15 -25.65 -27.45
CA ARG A 630 36.14 -25.25 -28.46
C ARG A 630 36.06 -23.76 -28.78
N ALA A 631 34.85 -23.21 -28.90
CA ALA A 631 34.67 -21.78 -29.18
C ALA A 631 35.26 -20.90 -28.06
N ILE A 632 35.07 -21.29 -26.80
CA ILE A 632 35.66 -20.59 -25.64
C ILE A 632 37.19 -20.71 -25.66
N LEU A 633 37.74 -21.91 -25.91
CA LEU A 633 39.19 -22.11 -25.95
C LEU A 633 39.88 -21.37 -27.12
N ALA A 634 39.17 -21.11 -28.22
CA ALA A 634 39.66 -20.26 -29.29
C ALA A 634 39.76 -18.79 -28.84
N ALA A 635 38.82 -18.32 -28.02
CA ALA A 635 38.80 -16.96 -27.47
C ALA A 635 39.72 -16.77 -26.26
N ASP A 636 40.02 -17.84 -25.52
CA ASP A 636 41.00 -17.90 -24.44
C ASP A 636 41.49 -19.36 -24.19
N PRO A 637 42.70 -19.75 -24.67
CA PRO A 637 43.26 -21.08 -24.47
C PRO A 637 43.42 -21.49 -23.01
N ASN A 638 43.52 -20.52 -22.11
CA ASN A 638 43.72 -20.76 -20.69
C ASN A 638 42.41 -20.70 -19.90
N PHE A 639 41.26 -20.49 -20.54
CA PHE A 639 39.99 -20.20 -19.87
C PHE A 639 39.68 -21.17 -18.71
N TYR A 640 39.85 -22.48 -18.94
CA TYR A 640 39.57 -23.54 -17.96
C TYR A 640 40.75 -23.93 -17.06
N ASN A 641 41.90 -23.26 -17.14
CA ASN A 641 43.04 -23.53 -16.26
C ASN A 641 42.78 -22.87 -14.90
N GLU A 642 42.75 -23.64 -13.81
CA GLU A 642 42.62 -23.13 -12.43
C GLU A 642 43.67 -22.04 -12.15
N MET A 643 43.24 -20.91 -11.56
CA MET A 643 44.17 -19.94 -10.98
C MET A 643 44.98 -20.65 -9.90
N SER A 644 46.31 -20.67 -10.03
CA SER A 644 47.16 -21.16 -8.95
C SER A 644 46.98 -20.28 -7.71
N ASP A 645 46.93 -20.88 -6.52
CA ASP A 645 46.77 -20.25 -5.19
C ASP A 645 47.63 -18.98 -4.92
N SER A 646 48.64 -18.73 -5.77
CA SER A 646 49.50 -17.55 -5.73
C SER A 646 48.77 -16.22 -6.04
N GLU A 647 47.68 -16.23 -6.81
CA GLU A 647 46.97 -14.99 -7.22
C GLU A 647 45.87 -14.55 -6.23
N MET A 648 45.35 -15.47 -5.40
CA MET A 648 44.32 -15.14 -4.38
C MET A 648 44.84 -14.28 -3.21
N LEU A 649 46.16 -14.17 -3.03
CA LEU A 649 46.77 -13.42 -1.92
C LEU A 649 46.99 -11.93 -2.21
N VAL A 650 46.68 -11.44 -3.40
CA VAL A 650 46.90 -10.02 -3.77
C VAL A 650 45.63 -9.16 -3.61
N GLU A 651 44.45 -9.76 -3.51
CA GLU A 651 43.16 -9.05 -3.37
C GLU A 651 42.57 -9.05 -1.94
N ALA A 652 43.26 -9.61 -0.94
CA ALA A 652 42.90 -9.50 0.48
C ALA A 652 43.86 -8.57 1.23
#